data_AF-A0A7C2KP62-F1
#
_entry.id   AF-A0A7C2KP62-F1
#
_cell.length_a   1.000
_cell.length_b   1.000
_cell.length_c   1.000
_cell.angle_alpha   90.00
_cell.angle_beta   90.00
_cell.angle_gamma   90.00
#
_symmetry.space_group_name_H-M   'P 1'
#
loop_
_entity.id
_entity.type
_entity.pdbx_description
1 polymer ?
#
loop_
_entity_poly.entity_id
_entity_poly.type
_entity_poly.pdbx_seq_one_letter_code
_entity_poly.pdbx_strand_id
1 'polypeptide(L)'
;EAINPYLALVSVRRIALERDAVRQRAEHGVERDASDPRAFTLADEAEHHYIHALEKGLLKIMSKMGISTLDSYCGAQIFEAVGLANEVVERCFTGTPSRVGGLSFSRIARDLAARHARAFQTGRVTLPHPGFYKFKKDGEYHAFSPTVVHALHKAVRNPHALNGDSTGPSLSSEGYATYRAYADLVNNRPPVEPRDLLEFVPAGPPVPIDEVEPIESIVKRFSTAAMSHGSTSSEAHETLSIAMNRLGAMANSGEGGEAPERYHDERNSRIKQVASGRFGVTPAYLASASELQIKMAQGAKPGEGGQLPGHKVNEEIARIRHTVPGVALISPPPHHDIYSIEDLAQLIYDLKQVNPNARVSVKLVATAGVGTIAAGVAKGYADIILISGHAGGTGASPLSSIKNAGVPWELGLAETQQTLILNGLRERVRLRADGGLKTGRDVVMAALLGADEFSFGTAALVAEGCIMARACHNNTCPVGIATQRSDLRAKFPGKPEMVMAFFRYLAQEVREILASLGLRSIEEAVGRTDLLRQRHTGLETADLLDMTPVLGAATLVGQGPIRHGGKPNALPAEESLNDRIMADAAKALAADGPVRLHYQINNCDRSVGARLSGTIGQLYGDKGLPPDTITITFHGHAGQSFGAFNAPGVTLHLIGDANDYVGKGMAGGLITIAPSPQAQYVWHENVIAGNTILYGATGGELYAAGRVGERFAVRNSGATAVVEGVGDHGCEYMTGGVVVVLGPTGRNFGAGMTGGVAYVLDEAGTFAQRYNPQLVELRPLSERDEKRLRDLIRRHVALTKSPRGSEILARWDYYRTVFLTVRPRDAVAQIEAAAEGTEEPTAARAA
;
A
#
# COMPACT_ATOMS: atom_id res chain seq x y z
N GLU A 1 13.10 -11.61 -30.43
CA GLU A 1 13.90 -12.10 -29.29
C GLU A 1 14.63 -10.98 -28.55
N ALA A 2 15.31 -10.05 -29.24
CA ALA A 2 16.04 -8.95 -28.60
C ALA A 2 15.63 -7.56 -29.14
N ILE A 3 16.00 -6.50 -28.42
CA ILE A 3 15.78 -5.10 -28.80
C ILE A 3 17.13 -4.37 -28.84
N ASN A 4 17.45 -3.72 -29.96
CA ASN A 4 18.57 -2.78 -30.07
C ASN A 4 18.03 -1.34 -30.14
N PRO A 5 18.06 -0.58 -29.04
CA PRO A 5 17.59 0.80 -29.02
C PRO A 5 18.64 1.77 -29.59
N TYR A 6 19.11 1.52 -30.82
CA TYR A 6 20.29 2.17 -31.42
C TYR A 6 20.27 3.70 -31.34
N LEU A 7 19.11 4.34 -31.57
CA LEU A 7 19.00 5.81 -31.52
C LEU A 7 19.08 6.35 -30.09
N ALA A 8 18.61 5.59 -29.10
CA ALA A 8 18.76 5.95 -27.69
C ALA A 8 20.23 5.84 -27.27
N LEU A 9 20.95 4.79 -27.69
CA LEU A 9 22.38 4.63 -27.43
C LEU A 9 23.17 5.80 -28.03
N VAL A 10 22.91 6.18 -29.28
CA VAL A 10 23.51 7.37 -29.91
C VAL A 10 23.21 8.65 -29.11
N SER A 11 21.97 8.80 -28.63
CA SER A 11 21.57 9.96 -27.83
C SER A 11 22.30 10.01 -26.49
N VAL A 12 22.42 8.89 -25.78
CA VAL A 12 23.14 8.77 -24.51
C VAL A 12 24.60 9.12 -24.69
N ARG A 13 25.26 8.55 -25.71
CA ARG A 13 26.66 8.87 -26.05
C ARG A 13 26.83 10.36 -26.35
N ARG A 14 25.90 10.96 -27.11
CA ARG A 14 25.95 12.39 -27.42
C ARG A 14 25.78 13.27 -26.19
N ILE A 15 24.82 12.97 -25.32
CA ILE A 15 24.58 13.69 -24.06
C ILE A 15 25.81 13.62 -23.15
N ALA A 16 26.46 12.46 -23.06
CA ALA A 16 27.66 12.28 -22.27
C ALA A 16 28.80 13.19 -22.77
N LEU A 17 28.95 13.33 -24.10
CA LEU A 17 29.99 14.16 -24.72
C LEU A 17 29.70 15.69 -24.66
N GLU A 18 28.42 16.08 -24.58
CA GLU A 18 27.98 17.49 -24.60
C GLU A 18 27.85 18.14 -23.22
N ARG A 19 27.70 17.37 -22.12
CA ARG A 19 27.59 17.97 -20.78
C ARG A 19 28.95 18.42 -20.25
N ASP A 20 29.17 19.74 -20.16
CA ASP A 20 30.38 20.36 -19.62
C ASP A 20 30.75 19.91 -18.19
N ALA A 21 29.76 19.59 -17.34
CA ALA A 21 30.00 19.03 -16.01
C ALA A 21 30.64 17.63 -16.03
N VAL A 22 30.48 16.90 -17.15
CA VAL A 22 31.12 15.61 -17.39
C VAL A 22 32.51 15.80 -18.00
N ARG A 23 32.70 16.82 -18.84
CA ARG A 23 34.03 17.26 -19.31
C ARG A 23 34.93 17.75 -18.17
N GLN A 24 34.42 18.57 -17.25
CA GLN A 24 35.19 19.08 -16.10
C GLN A 24 35.50 17.99 -15.05
N ARG A 25 34.67 16.95 -14.95
CA ARG A 25 34.97 15.72 -14.17
C ARG A 25 36.05 14.86 -14.82
N ALA A 26 36.11 14.81 -16.15
CA ALA A 26 37.19 14.14 -16.87
C ALA A 26 38.54 14.89 -16.71
N GLU A 27 38.53 16.22 -16.63
CA GLU A 27 39.72 17.05 -16.38
C GLU A 27 40.35 16.86 -14.99
N HIS A 28 39.64 16.25 -14.02
CA HIS A 28 40.13 16.05 -12.65
C HIS A 28 40.11 14.59 -12.15
N GLY A 29 39.86 13.57 -12.98
CA GLY A 29 39.81 12.22 -12.41
C GLY A 29 39.62 10.97 -13.25
N VAL A 30 39.44 11.01 -14.58
CA VAL A 30 39.53 9.78 -15.39
C VAL A 30 39.99 10.13 -16.81
N GLU A 31 41.30 10.33 -17.01
CA GLU A 31 41.87 9.99 -18.30
C GLU A 31 41.85 8.46 -18.41
N ARG A 32 41.39 7.95 -19.55
CA ARG A 32 41.45 6.52 -19.85
C ARG A 32 42.89 6.07 -19.63
N ASP A 33 43.11 5.11 -18.72
CA ASP A 33 44.42 4.52 -18.59
C ASP A 33 44.75 3.84 -19.93
N ALA A 34 45.61 4.49 -20.71
CA ALA A 34 46.00 4.01 -22.04
C ALA A 34 46.72 2.65 -21.97
N SER A 35 47.09 2.18 -20.77
CA SER A 35 47.70 0.89 -20.51
C SER A 35 46.72 -0.23 -20.14
N ASP A 36 45.45 0.05 -19.80
CA ASP A 36 44.41 -0.97 -19.57
C ASP A 36 43.39 -1.01 -20.73
N PRO A 37 43.44 -2.02 -21.61
CA PRO A 37 42.48 -2.18 -22.70
C PRO A 37 41.03 -2.40 -22.24
N ARG A 38 40.78 -2.58 -20.94
CA ARG A 38 39.45 -2.74 -20.33
C ARG A 38 38.85 -1.43 -19.80
N ALA A 39 39.58 -0.31 -19.84
CA ALA A 39 39.07 0.98 -19.36
C ALA A 39 37.99 1.54 -20.30
N PHE A 40 36.77 1.76 -19.78
CA PHE A 40 35.65 2.37 -20.49
C PHE A 40 35.94 3.83 -20.83
N THR A 41 35.51 4.29 -22.02
CA THR A 41 35.35 5.74 -22.23
C THR A 41 34.09 6.20 -21.50
N LEU A 42 33.98 7.51 -21.23
CA LEU A 42 32.77 8.10 -20.66
C LEU A 42 31.50 7.76 -21.43
N ALA A 43 31.59 7.68 -22.77
CA ALA A 43 30.46 7.31 -23.61
C ALA A 43 30.06 5.84 -23.42
N ASP A 44 31.04 4.95 -23.22
CA ASP A 44 30.80 3.52 -22.99
C ASP A 44 30.26 3.27 -21.57
N GLU A 45 30.73 4.03 -20.58
CA GLU A 45 30.18 4.00 -19.22
C GLU A 45 28.71 4.46 -19.19
N ALA A 46 28.40 5.56 -19.88
CA ALA A 46 27.02 6.05 -20.00
C ALA A 46 26.10 5.04 -20.70
N GLU A 47 26.61 4.36 -21.73
CA GLU A 47 25.91 3.28 -22.43
C GLU A 47 25.65 2.09 -21.50
N HIS A 48 26.65 1.64 -20.76
CA HIS A 48 26.53 0.56 -19.79
C HIS A 48 25.49 0.88 -18.70
N HIS A 49 25.52 2.09 -18.13
CA HIS A 49 24.53 2.54 -17.15
C HIS A 49 23.11 2.58 -17.72
N TYR A 50 22.95 2.98 -18.98
CA TYR A 50 21.66 2.97 -19.65
C TYR A 50 21.11 1.55 -19.81
N ILE A 51 21.94 0.60 -20.27
CA ILE A 51 21.54 -0.81 -20.42
C ILE A 51 21.17 -1.41 -19.06
N HIS A 52 21.99 -1.22 -18.04
CA HIS A 52 21.71 -1.69 -16.68
C HIS A 52 20.39 -1.13 -16.12
N ALA A 53 20.08 0.14 -16.41
CA ALA A 53 18.81 0.74 -16.02
C ALA A 53 17.60 0.10 -16.75
N LEU A 54 17.76 -0.27 -18.02
CA LEU A 54 16.74 -1.00 -18.77
C LEU A 54 16.53 -2.41 -18.23
N GLU A 55 17.60 -3.15 -17.91
CA GLU A 55 17.53 -4.49 -17.32
C GLU A 55 16.80 -4.46 -15.98
N LYS A 56 17.18 -3.55 -15.07
CA LYS A 56 16.47 -3.33 -13.81
C LYS A 56 15.02 -2.92 -14.04
N GLY A 57 14.77 -2.08 -15.03
CA GLY A 57 13.42 -1.66 -15.43
C GLY A 57 12.55 -2.84 -15.87
N LEU A 58 13.11 -3.76 -16.66
CA LEU A 58 12.43 -4.94 -17.14
C LEU A 58 12.14 -5.94 -16.02
N LEU A 59 13.13 -6.22 -15.16
CA LEU A 59 12.93 -7.05 -13.96
C LEU A 59 11.83 -6.48 -13.06
N LYS A 60 11.79 -5.15 -12.90
CA LYS A 60 10.72 -4.46 -12.16
C LYS A 60 9.36 -4.59 -12.83
N ILE A 61 9.26 -4.52 -14.16
CA ILE A 61 7.99 -4.69 -14.86
C ILE A 61 7.48 -6.13 -14.72
N MET A 62 8.35 -7.12 -14.90
CA MET A 62 8.00 -8.53 -14.79
C MET A 62 7.54 -8.90 -13.37
N SER A 63 8.23 -8.40 -12.35
CA SER A 63 7.92 -8.71 -10.95
C SER A 63 6.57 -8.15 -10.48
N LYS A 64 6.01 -7.13 -11.16
CA LYS A 64 4.65 -6.63 -10.88
C LYS A 64 3.58 -7.71 -10.99
N MET A 65 3.83 -8.72 -11.84
CA MET A 65 2.96 -9.88 -12.01
C MET A 65 3.56 -11.18 -11.47
N GLY A 66 4.61 -11.11 -10.65
CA GLY A 66 5.26 -12.30 -10.09
C GLY A 66 6.05 -13.13 -11.10
N ILE A 67 6.35 -12.59 -12.30
CA ILE A 67 7.10 -13.31 -13.33
C ILE A 67 8.60 -13.17 -13.04
N SER A 68 9.31 -14.31 -12.96
CA SER A 68 10.74 -14.35 -12.63
C SER A 68 11.68 -14.55 -13.83
N THR A 69 11.17 -15.01 -14.98
CA THR A 69 11.98 -15.34 -16.16
C THR A 69 11.55 -14.54 -17.38
N LEU A 70 12.52 -14.04 -18.14
CA LEU A 70 12.25 -13.25 -19.35
C LEU A 70 11.54 -14.10 -20.41
N ASP A 71 11.93 -15.36 -20.55
CA ASP A 71 11.33 -16.29 -21.52
C ASP A 71 9.82 -16.46 -21.31
N SER A 72 9.36 -16.52 -20.06
CA SER A 72 7.93 -16.59 -19.75
C SER A 72 7.19 -15.26 -19.97
N TYR A 73 7.90 -14.13 -19.93
CA TYR A 73 7.33 -12.81 -20.19
C TYR A 73 7.22 -12.53 -21.69
N CYS A 74 8.19 -12.99 -22.49
CA CYS A 74 8.22 -12.84 -23.93
C CYS A 74 6.97 -13.46 -24.58
N GLY A 75 6.19 -12.64 -25.29
CA GLY A 75 4.97 -13.09 -25.98
C GLY A 75 3.73 -13.25 -25.09
N ALA A 76 3.87 -13.13 -23.76
CA ALA A 76 2.75 -13.30 -22.82
C ALA A 76 1.71 -12.16 -22.86
N GLN A 77 2.04 -11.02 -23.49
CA GLN A 77 1.15 -9.87 -23.64
C GLN A 77 0.56 -9.37 -22.30
N ILE A 78 1.42 -9.16 -21.30
CA ILE A 78 1.05 -8.63 -19.97
C ILE A 78 0.78 -7.11 -20.05
N PHE A 79 -0.17 -6.73 -20.88
CA PHE A 79 -0.57 -5.37 -21.18
C PHE A 79 -2.08 -5.29 -21.38
N GLU A 80 -2.62 -4.09 -21.20
CA GLU A 80 -3.97 -3.74 -21.62
C GLU A 80 -3.89 -2.57 -22.59
N ALA A 81 -4.59 -2.65 -23.72
CA ALA A 81 -4.64 -1.60 -24.71
C ALA A 81 -5.86 -0.69 -24.47
N VAL A 82 -5.62 0.60 -24.26
CA VAL A 82 -6.66 1.62 -24.16
C VAL A 82 -6.48 2.61 -25.31
N GLY A 83 -7.46 2.74 -26.20
CA GLY A 83 -7.41 3.66 -27.33
C GLY A 83 -6.89 3.07 -28.64
N LEU A 84 -6.86 1.74 -28.81
CA LEU A 84 -6.53 1.08 -30.08
C LEU A 84 -7.78 0.41 -30.65
N ALA A 85 -8.01 0.54 -31.96
CA ALA A 85 -9.12 -0.13 -32.62
C ALA A 85 -8.95 -1.65 -32.64
N ASN A 86 -10.06 -2.38 -32.64
CA ASN A 86 -10.07 -3.85 -32.68
C ASN A 86 -9.28 -4.39 -33.89
N GLU A 87 -9.39 -3.77 -35.07
CA GLU A 87 -8.62 -4.18 -36.25
C GLU A 87 -7.09 -4.16 -36.03
N VAL A 88 -6.58 -3.24 -35.22
CA VAL A 88 -5.15 -3.13 -34.90
C VAL A 88 -4.77 -4.21 -33.90
N VAL A 89 -5.59 -4.40 -32.87
CA VAL A 89 -5.36 -5.42 -31.82
C VAL A 89 -5.42 -6.82 -32.41
N GLU A 90 -6.46 -7.15 -33.19
CA GLU A 90 -6.62 -8.46 -33.81
C GLU A 90 -5.46 -8.80 -34.74
N ARG A 91 -4.94 -7.82 -35.48
CA ARG A 91 -3.84 -8.04 -36.43
C ARG A 91 -2.47 -8.09 -35.78
N CYS A 92 -2.21 -7.26 -34.77
CA CYS A 92 -0.85 -7.04 -34.25
C CYS A 92 -0.63 -7.55 -32.81
N PHE A 93 -1.70 -7.66 -32.01
CA PHE A 93 -1.65 -7.94 -30.57
C PHE A 93 -2.79 -8.90 -30.17
N THR A 94 -3.01 -9.94 -30.96
CA THR A 94 -4.16 -10.85 -30.81
C THR A 94 -4.24 -11.39 -29.38
N GLY A 95 -5.39 -11.21 -28.74
CA GLY A 95 -5.65 -11.62 -27.35
C GLY A 95 -5.40 -10.54 -26.30
N THR A 96 -4.76 -9.41 -26.64
CA THR A 96 -4.62 -8.26 -25.72
C THR A 96 -5.99 -7.62 -25.47
N PRO A 97 -6.43 -7.40 -24.21
CA PRO A 97 -7.68 -6.70 -23.92
C PRO A 97 -7.67 -5.27 -24.48
N SER A 98 -8.73 -4.89 -25.19
CA SER A 98 -8.98 -3.50 -25.61
C SER A 98 -10.47 -3.15 -25.58
N ARG A 99 -10.92 -2.65 -24.43
CA ARG A 99 -12.36 -2.59 -24.10
C ARG A 99 -13.11 -1.42 -24.74
N VAL A 100 -12.41 -0.37 -25.17
CA VAL A 100 -13.04 0.88 -25.64
C VAL A 100 -12.67 1.27 -27.06
N GLY A 101 -11.96 0.40 -27.80
CA GLY A 101 -11.53 0.70 -29.16
C GLY A 101 -10.64 1.95 -29.27
N GLY A 102 -10.60 2.56 -30.45
CA GLY A 102 -9.88 3.82 -30.69
C GLY A 102 -9.18 3.91 -32.05
N LEU A 103 -7.87 4.12 -32.04
CA LEU A 103 -7.08 4.45 -33.23
C LEU A 103 -6.99 3.27 -34.22
N SER A 104 -7.40 3.52 -35.47
CA SER A 104 -7.26 2.62 -36.62
C SER A 104 -5.86 2.69 -37.25
N PHE A 105 -5.55 1.76 -38.16
CA PHE A 105 -4.31 1.82 -38.95
C PHE A 105 -4.18 3.14 -39.73
N SER A 106 -5.28 3.59 -40.34
CA SER A 106 -5.29 4.83 -41.14
C SER A 106 -4.99 6.06 -40.29
N ARG A 107 -5.50 6.10 -39.05
CA ARG A 107 -5.21 7.20 -38.12
C ARG A 107 -3.77 7.16 -37.62
N ILE A 108 -3.27 5.99 -37.24
CA ILE A 108 -1.86 5.82 -36.81
C ILE A 108 -0.91 6.28 -37.92
N ALA A 109 -1.17 5.89 -39.17
CA ALA A 109 -0.38 6.29 -40.32
C ALA A 109 -0.38 7.82 -40.54
N ARG A 110 -1.55 8.46 -40.39
CA ARG A 110 -1.70 9.92 -40.50
C ARG A 110 -0.89 10.65 -39.41
N ASP A 111 -0.98 10.22 -38.16
CA ASP A 111 -0.26 10.84 -37.05
C ASP A 111 1.26 10.65 -37.17
N LEU A 112 1.70 9.49 -37.67
CA LEU A 112 3.10 9.21 -37.99
C LEU A 112 3.61 10.11 -39.12
N ALA A 113 2.85 10.26 -40.21
CA ALA A 113 3.19 11.13 -41.34
C ALA A 113 3.32 12.60 -40.89
N ALA A 114 2.44 13.07 -40.00
CA ALA A 114 2.54 14.41 -39.43
C ALA A 114 3.80 14.61 -38.56
N ARG A 115 4.18 13.60 -37.76
CA ARG A 115 5.44 13.63 -36.98
C ARG A 115 6.65 13.62 -37.90
N HIS A 116 6.63 12.78 -38.94
CA HIS A 116 7.67 12.71 -39.96
C HIS A 116 7.83 14.07 -40.67
N ALA A 117 6.74 14.64 -41.18
CA ALA A 117 6.77 15.95 -41.85
C ALA A 117 7.42 17.03 -40.97
N ARG A 118 7.11 17.08 -39.66
CA ARG A 118 7.75 18.03 -38.73
C ARG A 118 9.25 17.79 -38.55
N ALA A 119 9.70 16.54 -38.54
CA ALA A 119 11.11 16.20 -38.36
C ALA A 119 12.00 16.52 -39.58
N PHE A 120 11.41 16.53 -40.79
CA PHE A 120 12.12 16.75 -42.06
C PHE A 120 11.86 18.14 -42.67
N GLN A 121 11.33 19.11 -41.91
CA GLN A 121 11.21 20.49 -42.34
C GLN A 121 12.59 21.14 -42.53
N THR A 122 12.70 22.07 -43.50
CA THR A 122 13.92 22.84 -43.74
C THR A 122 14.17 23.84 -42.62
N GLY A 123 15.27 23.66 -41.87
CA GLY A 123 15.67 24.54 -40.76
C GLY A 123 16.20 23.78 -39.55
N ARG A 124 16.54 24.50 -38.48
CA ARG A 124 17.00 23.88 -37.23
C ARG A 124 15.81 23.32 -36.46
N VAL A 125 15.70 22.00 -36.39
CA VAL A 125 14.66 21.30 -35.63
C VAL A 125 15.10 21.18 -34.16
N THR A 126 14.33 21.74 -33.24
CA THR A 126 14.52 21.55 -31.78
C THR A 126 13.44 20.62 -31.25
N LEU A 127 13.82 19.67 -30.38
CA LEU A 127 12.86 18.80 -29.73
C LEU A 127 11.92 19.64 -28.84
N PRO A 128 10.59 19.49 -28.96
CA PRO A 128 9.66 20.18 -28.07
C PRO A 128 9.81 19.63 -26.65
N HIS A 129 9.51 20.45 -25.66
CA HIS A 129 9.36 20.02 -24.28
C HIS A 129 7.86 19.93 -23.93
N PRO A 130 7.18 18.80 -24.22
CA PRO A 130 5.72 18.70 -24.17
C PRO A 130 5.13 18.79 -22.76
N GLY A 131 5.93 18.60 -21.70
CA GLY A 131 5.43 18.76 -20.32
C GLY A 131 4.72 17.54 -19.75
N PHE A 132 4.82 16.35 -20.36
CA PHE A 132 4.13 15.13 -19.89
C PHE A 132 4.26 14.81 -18.39
N TYR A 133 5.41 15.07 -17.78
CA TYR A 133 5.69 14.75 -16.37
C TYR A 133 5.41 15.92 -15.41
N LYS A 134 5.54 17.16 -15.90
CA LYS A 134 5.36 18.39 -15.11
C LYS A 134 4.78 19.47 -16.02
N PHE A 135 3.74 20.12 -15.51
CA PHE A 135 3.01 21.17 -16.21
C PHE A 135 3.95 22.19 -16.88
N LYS A 136 3.62 22.52 -18.13
CA LYS A 136 4.13 23.68 -18.85
C LYS A 136 2.96 24.43 -19.48
N LYS A 137 3.09 25.75 -19.57
CA LYS A 137 2.03 26.64 -20.05
C LYS A 137 1.53 26.27 -21.45
N ASP A 138 2.46 25.99 -22.36
CA ASP A 138 2.17 25.70 -23.78
C ASP A 138 2.37 24.19 -24.10
N GLY A 139 2.21 23.33 -23.09
CA GLY A 139 2.42 21.88 -23.19
C GLY A 139 1.13 21.06 -23.09
N GLU A 140 1.30 19.80 -22.71
CA GLU A 140 0.22 18.85 -22.42
C GLU A 140 -0.73 19.39 -21.34
N TYR A 141 -2.01 19.03 -21.43
CA TYR A 141 -2.97 19.41 -20.40
C TYR A 141 -2.74 18.62 -19.11
N HIS A 142 -2.85 19.29 -17.97
CA HIS A 142 -2.82 18.65 -16.65
C HIS A 142 -4.10 18.97 -15.88
N ALA A 143 -4.79 17.94 -15.40
CA ALA A 143 -6.03 18.06 -14.65
C ALA A 143 -5.92 18.90 -13.35
N PHE A 144 -4.70 19.04 -12.81
CA PHE A 144 -4.37 20.00 -11.75
C PHE A 144 -3.35 21.02 -12.28
N SER A 145 -3.80 21.91 -13.17
CA SER A 145 -3.04 23.05 -13.64
C SER A 145 -2.99 24.17 -12.58
N PRO A 146 -2.05 25.13 -12.67
CA PRO A 146 -2.01 26.26 -11.74
C PRO A 146 -3.34 27.02 -11.65
N THR A 147 -4.07 27.17 -12.75
CA THR A 147 -5.38 27.82 -12.79
C THR A 147 -6.41 27.07 -11.95
N VAL A 148 -6.50 25.75 -12.12
CA VAL A 148 -7.42 24.89 -11.36
C VAL A 148 -7.07 24.90 -9.86
N VAL A 149 -5.77 24.77 -9.54
CA VAL A 149 -5.27 24.81 -8.15
C VAL A 149 -5.58 26.15 -7.48
N HIS A 150 -5.33 27.26 -8.16
CA HIS A 150 -5.62 28.59 -7.63
C HIS A 150 -7.12 28.81 -7.41
N ALA A 151 -7.97 28.35 -8.32
CA ALA A 151 -9.42 28.45 -8.18
C ALA A 151 -9.92 27.67 -6.94
N LEU A 152 -9.41 26.45 -6.71
CA LEU A 152 -9.76 25.68 -5.51
C LEU A 152 -9.26 26.35 -4.23
N HIS A 153 -8.01 26.84 -4.21
CA HIS A 153 -7.49 27.61 -3.08
C HIS A 153 -8.36 28.84 -2.77
N LYS A 154 -8.80 29.57 -3.80
CA LYS A 154 -9.69 30.72 -3.64
C LYS A 154 -11.01 30.31 -2.99
N ALA A 155 -11.59 29.18 -3.41
CA ALA A 155 -12.85 28.68 -2.86
C ALA A 155 -12.76 28.34 -1.38
N VAL A 156 -11.71 27.65 -0.95
CA VAL A 156 -11.58 27.14 0.42
C VAL A 156 -10.93 28.13 1.40
N ARG A 157 -10.21 29.14 0.90
CA ARG A 157 -9.59 30.19 1.71
C ARG A 157 -10.44 31.45 1.83
N ASN A 158 -11.60 31.49 1.16
CA ASN A 158 -12.54 32.60 1.31
C ASN A 158 -12.90 32.76 2.80
N PRO A 159 -12.93 33.97 3.38
CA PRO A 159 -13.44 34.20 4.73
C PRO A 159 -14.83 33.61 5.01
N HIS A 160 -15.66 33.45 3.97
CA HIS A 160 -16.97 32.82 4.04
C HIS A 160 -16.96 31.29 3.82
N ALA A 161 -15.79 30.66 3.66
CA ALA A 161 -15.65 29.22 3.42
C ALA A 161 -16.32 28.38 4.52
N LEU A 162 -16.38 28.94 5.73
CA LEU A 162 -17.27 28.62 6.85
C LEU A 162 -17.49 29.96 7.56
N ASN A 163 -18.75 30.42 7.71
CA ASN A 163 -19.13 31.79 8.11
C ASN A 163 -18.54 32.33 9.44
N GLY A 164 -17.23 32.58 9.57
CA GLY A 164 -16.59 33.36 10.64
C GLY A 164 -16.79 32.88 12.10
N ASP A 165 -17.71 31.97 12.37
CA ASP A 165 -18.09 31.38 13.64
C ASP A 165 -18.83 30.06 13.33
N SER A 166 -18.12 28.96 13.55
CA SER A 166 -18.45 27.61 13.11
C SER A 166 -19.53 26.97 13.99
N THR A 167 -20.78 26.86 13.51
CA THR A 167 -21.76 25.80 13.91
C THR A 167 -23.03 25.75 13.04
N GLY A 168 -23.32 26.75 12.21
CA GLY A 168 -24.56 26.79 11.42
C GLY A 168 -24.62 25.80 10.22
N PRO A 169 -25.82 25.33 9.83
CA PRO A 169 -26.03 24.39 8.71
C PRO A 169 -26.00 25.05 7.32
N SER A 170 -26.02 26.38 7.24
CA SER A 170 -26.12 27.09 5.95
C SER A 170 -24.75 27.30 5.29
N LEU A 171 -24.64 26.94 4.02
CA LEU A 171 -23.50 27.21 3.15
C LEU A 171 -23.41 28.70 2.82
N SER A 172 -22.21 29.26 2.80
CA SER A 172 -22.02 30.59 2.21
C SER A 172 -22.30 30.56 0.71
N SER A 173 -23.24 31.37 0.26
CA SER A 173 -23.53 31.57 -1.17
C SER A 173 -22.31 32.08 -1.94
N GLU A 174 -21.52 32.98 -1.35
CA GLU A 174 -20.32 33.53 -1.99
C GLU A 174 -19.20 32.47 -2.09
N GLY A 175 -18.94 31.75 -0.99
CA GLY A 175 -17.96 30.68 -0.97
C GLY A 175 -18.33 29.57 -1.97
N TYR A 176 -19.61 29.19 -2.01
CA TYR A 176 -20.09 28.20 -2.98
C TYR A 176 -19.99 28.70 -4.43
N ALA A 177 -20.26 29.98 -4.72
CA ALA A 177 -20.06 30.54 -6.05
C ALA A 177 -18.59 30.47 -6.51
N THR A 178 -17.64 30.70 -5.59
CA THR A 178 -16.20 30.51 -5.91
C THR A 178 -15.83 29.05 -6.16
N TYR A 179 -16.44 28.10 -5.45
CA TYR A 179 -16.31 26.68 -5.73
C TYR A 179 -16.90 26.31 -7.11
N ARG A 180 -18.08 26.83 -7.46
CA ARG A 180 -18.70 26.60 -8.78
C ARG A 180 -17.78 27.06 -9.91
N ALA A 181 -17.12 28.21 -9.78
CA ALA A 181 -16.13 28.66 -10.75
C ALA A 181 -14.93 27.69 -10.88
N TYR A 182 -14.48 27.08 -9.78
CA TYR A 182 -13.50 25.99 -9.81
C TYR A 182 -14.05 24.75 -10.53
N ALA A 183 -15.27 24.31 -10.18
CA ALA A 183 -15.90 23.13 -10.77
C ALA A 183 -16.11 23.31 -12.27
N ASP A 184 -16.50 24.50 -12.74
CA ASP A 184 -16.67 24.82 -14.15
C ASP A 184 -15.35 24.72 -14.94
N LEU A 185 -14.22 25.17 -14.37
CA LEU A 185 -12.90 25.00 -14.97
C LEU A 185 -12.52 23.51 -15.13
N VAL A 186 -12.97 22.66 -14.20
CA VAL A 186 -12.69 21.23 -14.20
C VAL A 186 -13.64 20.48 -15.14
N ASN A 187 -14.93 20.85 -15.16
CA ASN A 187 -15.99 20.13 -15.87
C ASN A 187 -16.12 20.56 -17.35
N ASN A 188 -15.70 21.78 -17.72
CA ASN A 188 -15.77 22.29 -19.10
C ASN A 188 -14.43 22.26 -19.85
N ARG A 189 -13.46 21.50 -19.35
CA ARG A 189 -12.17 21.27 -20.01
C ARG A 189 -12.33 20.38 -21.26
N PRO A 190 -11.32 20.33 -22.15
CA PRO A 190 -11.27 19.29 -23.17
C PRO A 190 -11.28 17.89 -22.54
N PRO A 191 -11.90 16.88 -23.18
CA PRO A 191 -11.87 15.51 -22.70
C PRO A 191 -10.47 15.00 -22.40
N VAL A 192 -10.24 14.51 -21.18
CA VAL A 192 -8.97 13.91 -20.75
C VAL A 192 -9.13 12.57 -20.05
N GLU A 193 -10.32 12.24 -19.54
CA GLU A 193 -10.65 10.95 -18.93
C GLU A 193 -11.91 10.35 -19.58
N PRO A 194 -12.13 9.01 -19.51
CA PRO A 194 -13.30 8.40 -20.14
C PRO A 194 -14.64 8.99 -19.71
N ARG A 195 -14.79 9.42 -18.45
CA ARG A 195 -16.00 10.10 -17.95
C ARG A 195 -16.30 11.46 -18.61
N ASP A 196 -15.33 12.07 -19.29
CA ASP A 196 -15.53 13.32 -20.04
C ASP A 196 -16.26 13.05 -21.38
N LEU A 197 -16.31 11.78 -21.82
CA LEU A 197 -17.05 11.30 -23.00
C LEU A 197 -18.50 10.93 -22.68
N LEU A 198 -18.91 11.06 -21.42
CA LEU A 198 -20.24 10.70 -20.94
C LEU A 198 -21.02 11.96 -20.57
N GLU A 199 -22.34 11.90 -20.76
CA GLU A 199 -23.27 12.89 -20.27
C GLU A 199 -24.44 12.24 -19.53
N PHE A 200 -25.08 13.05 -18.68
CA PHE A 200 -26.20 12.64 -17.85
C PHE A 200 -27.50 12.61 -18.65
N VAL A 201 -28.30 11.57 -18.40
CA VAL A 201 -29.68 11.44 -18.89
C VAL A 201 -30.61 11.53 -17.68
N PRO A 202 -31.53 12.51 -17.61
CA PRO A 202 -32.46 12.61 -16.49
C PRO A 202 -33.32 11.35 -16.33
N ALA A 203 -33.53 10.91 -15.09
CA ALA A 203 -34.46 9.82 -14.77
C ALA A 203 -35.92 10.27 -14.89
N GLY A 204 -36.16 11.58 -14.78
CA GLY A 204 -37.46 12.23 -14.87
C GLY A 204 -37.34 13.75 -14.76
N PRO A 205 -38.44 14.47 -14.50
CA PRO A 205 -38.40 15.90 -14.22
C PRO A 205 -37.51 16.21 -13.01
N PRO A 206 -36.81 17.36 -13.00
CA PRO A 206 -36.05 17.79 -11.84
C PRO A 206 -36.89 17.85 -10.56
N VAL A 207 -36.30 17.49 -9.42
CA VAL A 207 -36.94 17.60 -8.11
C VAL A 207 -36.44 18.85 -7.36
N PRO A 208 -37.23 19.41 -6.43
CA PRO A 208 -36.76 20.47 -5.54
C PRO A 208 -35.51 20.03 -4.76
N ILE A 209 -34.53 20.93 -4.63
CA ILE A 209 -33.26 20.64 -3.94
C ILE A 209 -33.49 20.21 -2.47
N ASP A 210 -34.55 20.71 -1.84
CA ASP A 210 -34.92 20.40 -0.46
C ASP A 210 -35.45 18.96 -0.28
N GLU A 211 -35.86 18.30 -1.36
CA GLU A 211 -36.21 16.86 -1.34
C GLU A 211 -34.98 15.96 -1.48
N VAL A 212 -33.83 16.50 -1.90
CA VAL A 212 -32.58 15.74 -2.04
C VAL A 212 -31.91 15.62 -0.68
N GLU A 213 -31.35 14.43 -0.40
CA GLU A 213 -30.67 14.12 0.85
C GLU A 213 -29.69 15.23 1.28
N PRO A 214 -29.59 15.50 2.59
CA PRO A 214 -28.82 16.64 3.08
C PRO A 214 -27.30 16.41 2.92
N ILE A 215 -26.54 17.50 2.97
CA ILE A 215 -25.06 17.49 2.86
C ILE A 215 -24.44 16.53 3.89
N GLU A 216 -24.96 16.54 5.12
CA GLU A 216 -24.50 15.72 6.23
C GLU A 216 -24.66 14.21 5.97
N SER A 217 -25.59 13.81 5.10
CA SER A 217 -25.74 12.44 4.64
C SER A 217 -24.69 12.11 3.58
N ILE A 218 -24.52 12.99 2.59
CA ILE A 218 -23.61 12.80 1.46
C ILE A 218 -22.15 12.73 1.92
N VAL A 219 -21.71 13.64 2.81
CA VAL A 219 -20.31 13.68 3.26
C VAL A 219 -19.86 12.41 3.98
N LYS A 220 -20.78 11.64 4.57
CA LYS A 220 -20.47 10.34 5.20
C LYS A 220 -20.02 9.29 4.20
N ARG A 221 -20.32 9.48 2.91
CA ARG A 221 -19.84 8.64 1.80
C ARG A 221 -18.46 9.08 1.30
N PHE A 222 -17.93 10.19 1.81
CA PHE A 222 -16.61 10.69 1.45
C PHE A 222 -15.55 10.21 2.44
N SER A 223 -14.36 9.96 1.90
CA SER A 223 -13.17 9.71 2.70
C SER A 223 -11.95 10.38 2.09
N THR A 224 -10.92 10.66 2.90
CA THR A 224 -9.62 11.01 2.32
C THR A 224 -8.89 9.72 1.92
N ALA A 225 -8.19 9.76 0.79
CA ALA A 225 -7.41 8.62 0.33
C ALA A 225 -6.23 8.35 1.29
N ALA A 226 -5.81 7.09 1.36
CA ALA A 226 -4.65 6.65 2.14
C ALA A 226 -3.37 7.42 1.75
N MET A 227 -2.88 8.28 2.64
CA MET A 227 -1.66 9.05 2.47
C MET A 227 -0.85 8.96 3.77
N SER A 228 0.30 8.28 3.73
CA SER A 228 1.02 7.95 4.96
C SER A 228 1.63 9.18 5.63
N HIS A 229 1.54 9.24 6.97
CA HIS A 229 2.48 10.03 7.76
C HIS A 229 3.92 9.63 7.42
N GLY A 230 4.77 10.61 7.12
CA GLY A 230 6.09 10.42 6.49
C GLY A 230 6.10 10.87 5.03
N SER A 231 5.13 10.43 4.22
CA SER A 231 4.93 11.02 2.89
C SER A 231 4.41 12.45 3.02
N THR A 232 3.38 12.62 3.86
CA THR A 232 2.90 13.92 4.33
C THR A 232 3.49 14.25 5.70
N SER A 233 3.54 15.54 6.05
CA SER A 233 3.83 16.02 7.39
C SER A 233 2.72 15.63 8.37
N SER A 234 3.01 15.70 9.68
CA SER A 234 1.97 15.45 10.70
C SER A 234 0.88 16.51 10.63
N GLU A 235 1.24 17.77 10.36
CA GLU A 235 0.27 18.87 10.28
C GLU A 235 -0.78 18.63 9.19
N ALA A 236 -0.35 18.24 7.98
CA ALA A 236 -1.26 17.92 6.89
C ALA A 236 -2.10 16.67 7.21
N HIS A 237 -1.46 15.63 7.74
CA HIS A 237 -2.14 14.38 8.06
C HIS A 237 -3.23 14.55 9.15
N GLU A 238 -2.91 15.30 10.20
CA GLU A 238 -3.84 15.59 11.30
C GLU A 238 -4.97 16.51 10.84
N THR A 239 -4.67 17.53 10.03
CA THR A 239 -5.68 18.45 9.45
C THR A 239 -6.77 17.69 8.70
N LEU A 240 -6.40 16.73 7.85
CA LEU A 240 -7.37 15.86 7.16
C LEU A 240 -8.22 15.07 8.15
N SER A 241 -7.60 14.44 9.16
CA SER A 241 -8.34 13.62 10.13
C SER A 241 -9.35 14.43 10.95
N ILE A 242 -8.94 15.60 11.44
CA ILE A 242 -9.80 16.53 12.18
C ILE A 242 -10.97 16.96 11.31
N ALA A 243 -10.70 17.41 10.08
CA ALA A 243 -11.74 17.86 9.16
C ALA A 243 -12.78 16.77 8.87
N MET A 244 -12.33 15.57 8.55
CA MET A 244 -13.22 14.46 8.21
C MET A 244 -14.01 13.98 9.42
N ASN A 245 -13.39 13.91 10.60
CA ASN A 245 -14.07 13.51 11.83
C ASN A 245 -15.16 14.51 12.23
N ARG A 246 -14.88 15.83 12.14
CA ARG A 246 -15.87 16.89 12.38
C ARG A 246 -17.04 16.86 11.39
N LEU A 247 -16.84 16.39 10.16
CA LEU A 247 -17.89 16.17 9.18
C LEU A 247 -18.68 14.86 9.39
N GLY A 248 -18.23 13.97 10.28
CA GLY A 248 -18.76 12.60 10.37
C GLY A 248 -18.35 11.69 9.21
N ALA A 249 -17.42 12.15 8.38
CA ALA A 249 -16.77 11.39 7.31
C ALA A 249 -15.57 10.61 7.88
N MET A 250 -14.67 10.10 7.03
CA MET A 250 -13.50 9.35 7.49
C MET A 250 -12.20 9.77 6.80
N ALA A 251 -11.12 9.85 7.57
CA ALA A 251 -9.76 9.94 7.03
C ALA A 251 -9.04 8.60 7.13
N ASN A 252 -8.05 8.40 6.25
CA ASN A 252 -7.27 7.17 6.18
C ASN A 252 -5.79 7.42 6.55
N SER A 253 -5.24 6.61 7.46
CA SER A 253 -3.87 6.75 7.97
C SER A 253 -2.76 6.53 6.92
N GLY A 254 -3.09 5.88 5.82
CA GLY A 254 -2.09 5.31 4.92
C GLY A 254 -1.18 4.27 5.58
N GLU A 255 -0.14 3.87 4.86
CA GLU A 255 0.77 2.77 5.21
C GLU A 255 1.84 3.12 6.25
N GLY A 256 1.76 4.29 6.89
CA GLY A 256 2.84 4.85 7.70
C GLY A 256 2.79 4.58 9.19
N GLY A 257 1.81 3.82 9.66
CA GLY A 257 1.41 3.80 11.06
C GLY A 257 0.72 5.10 11.49
N GLU A 258 0.31 5.17 12.75
CA GLU A 258 -0.22 6.39 13.34
C GLU A 258 0.17 6.47 14.81
N ALA A 259 0.48 7.68 15.30
CA ALA A 259 0.95 7.88 16.67
C ALA A 259 -0.14 7.51 17.70
N PRO A 260 0.17 6.72 18.75
CA PRO A 260 -0.84 6.21 19.69
C PRO A 260 -1.66 7.28 20.40
N GLU A 261 -1.06 8.44 20.68
CA GLU A 261 -1.72 9.59 21.29
C GLU A 261 -2.93 10.11 20.48
N ARG A 262 -3.02 9.81 19.19
CA ARG A 262 -4.14 10.22 18.31
C ARG A 262 -5.34 9.29 18.41
N TYR A 263 -5.21 8.07 18.94
CA TYR A 263 -6.28 7.06 18.87
C TYR A 263 -7.54 7.45 19.63
N HIS A 264 -7.43 8.38 20.59
CA HIS A 264 -8.49 8.72 21.53
C HIS A 264 -9.03 10.15 21.36
N ASP A 265 -8.64 10.88 20.31
CA ASP A 265 -9.14 12.24 20.04
C ASP A 265 -9.51 12.45 18.56
N GLU A 266 -9.89 13.68 18.21
CA GLU A 266 -10.35 14.03 16.86
C GLU A 266 -9.28 13.92 15.76
N ARG A 267 -8.00 13.69 16.12
CA ARG A 267 -6.91 13.45 15.17
C ARG A 267 -6.82 11.98 14.74
N ASN A 268 -7.64 11.10 15.29
CA ASN A 268 -7.67 9.68 14.93
C ASN A 268 -8.10 9.49 13.46
N SER A 269 -7.30 8.81 12.65
CA SER A 269 -7.78 8.35 11.33
C SER A 269 -8.72 7.15 11.50
N ARG A 270 -10.01 7.31 11.21
CA ARG A 270 -10.99 6.22 11.39
C ARG A 270 -10.80 5.05 10.44
N ILE A 271 -10.13 5.25 9.30
CA ILE A 271 -9.65 4.17 8.44
C ILE A 271 -8.16 3.95 8.72
N LYS A 272 -7.80 2.72 9.09
CA LYS A 272 -6.42 2.29 9.31
C LYS A 272 -5.99 1.33 8.22
N GLN A 273 -4.83 1.56 7.63
CA GLN A 273 -4.35 0.76 6.52
C GLN A 273 -3.38 -0.34 6.97
N VAL A 274 -3.61 -1.55 6.49
CA VAL A 274 -2.72 -2.69 6.60
C VAL A 274 -2.09 -2.91 5.22
N ALA A 275 -0.80 -2.58 5.09
CA ALA A 275 -0.03 -2.69 3.86
C ALA A 275 1.18 -3.63 4.05
N SER A 276 1.85 -4.02 2.96
CA SER A 276 2.94 -5.01 2.95
C SER A 276 4.12 -4.72 3.91
N GLY A 277 4.40 -3.46 4.23
CA GLY A 277 5.43 -3.12 5.21
C GLY A 277 5.05 -3.37 6.68
N ARG A 278 3.75 -3.51 6.98
CA ARG A 278 3.18 -3.60 8.35
C ARG A 278 3.68 -2.51 9.31
N PHE A 279 4.03 -1.34 8.78
CA PHE A 279 4.56 -0.24 9.60
C PHE A 279 3.50 0.26 10.59
N GLY A 280 3.85 0.27 11.88
CA GLY A 280 2.98 0.75 12.95
C GLY A 280 1.68 -0.04 13.13
N VAL A 281 1.60 -1.27 12.62
CA VAL A 281 0.42 -2.13 12.78
C VAL A 281 0.54 -2.87 14.12
N THR A 282 -0.15 -2.37 15.14
CA THR A 282 -0.24 -2.98 16.48
C THR A 282 -1.70 -3.34 16.82
N PRO A 283 -1.96 -4.13 17.87
CA PRO A 283 -3.33 -4.41 18.31
C PRO A 283 -4.12 -3.15 18.64
N ALA A 284 -3.50 -2.17 19.30
CA ALA A 284 -4.15 -0.89 19.63
C ALA A 284 -4.43 -0.05 18.37
N TYR A 285 -3.49 0.00 17.43
CA TYR A 285 -3.70 0.64 16.13
C TYR A 285 -4.91 0.04 15.41
N LEU A 286 -5.01 -1.29 15.35
CA LEU A 286 -6.13 -1.99 14.70
C LEU A 286 -7.46 -1.78 15.44
N ALA A 287 -7.43 -1.78 16.77
CA ALA A 287 -8.60 -1.55 17.62
C ALA A 287 -9.14 -0.10 17.54
N SER A 288 -8.28 0.87 17.24
CA SER A 288 -8.67 2.29 17.11
C SER A 288 -9.45 2.62 15.82
N ALA A 289 -9.61 1.65 14.92
CA ALA A 289 -10.22 1.82 13.61
C ALA A 289 -11.74 1.63 13.62
N SER A 290 -12.45 2.39 12.78
CA SER A 290 -13.81 2.05 12.32
C SER A 290 -13.79 1.24 11.02
N GLU A 291 -12.68 1.29 10.28
CA GLU A 291 -12.44 0.49 9.07
C GLU A 291 -10.96 0.12 8.96
N LEU A 292 -10.69 -1.14 8.63
CA LEU A 292 -9.37 -1.68 8.36
C LEU A 292 -9.21 -1.90 6.86
N GLN A 293 -8.30 -1.18 6.21
CA GLN A 293 -8.08 -1.26 4.78
C GLN A 293 -6.85 -2.14 4.44
N ILE A 294 -7.06 -3.27 3.79
CA ILE A 294 -6.00 -4.06 3.15
C ILE A 294 -5.58 -3.37 1.86
N LYS A 295 -4.33 -2.95 1.77
CA LYS A 295 -3.77 -2.28 0.57
C LYS A 295 -3.08 -3.27 -0.35
N MET A 296 -3.83 -3.87 -1.29
CA MET A 296 -3.22 -4.71 -2.33
C MET A 296 -2.38 -3.87 -3.30
N ALA A 297 -2.90 -2.72 -3.72
CA ALA A 297 -2.21 -1.85 -4.68
C ALA A 297 -2.65 -0.39 -4.58
N GLN A 298 -1.98 0.49 -5.34
CA GLN A 298 -2.39 1.88 -5.55
C GLN A 298 -2.19 2.27 -7.02
N GLY A 299 -3.06 3.13 -7.55
CA GLY A 299 -3.06 3.47 -8.99
C GLY A 299 -1.76 4.06 -9.53
N ALA A 300 -0.97 4.75 -8.70
CA ALA A 300 0.29 5.36 -9.12
C ALA A 300 1.47 4.38 -9.29
N LYS A 301 1.34 3.16 -8.75
CA LYS A 301 2.35 2.08 -8.82
C LYS A 301 1.75 0.71 -8.50
N PRO A 302 0.85 0.20 -9.35
CA PRO A 302 0.36 -1.17 -9.22
C PRO A 302 1.51 -2.17 -9.39
N GLY A 303 1.46 -3.27 -8.63
CA GLY A 303 2.49 -4.32 -8.62
C GLY A 303 3.79 -3.93 -7.89
N GLU A 304 3.81 -2.83 -7.15
CA GLU A 304 4.97 -2.39 -6.35
C GLU A 304 4.55 -1.98 -4.93
N GLY A 305 5.52 -1.96 -4.01
CA GLY A 305 5.32 -1.54 -2.63
C GLY A 305 5.35 -0.02 -2.40
N GLY A 306 5.01 0.36 -1.17
CA GLY A 306 5.24 1.68 -0.61
C GLY A 306 6.70 2.13 -0.72
N GLN A 307 6.93 3.44 -0.85
CA GLN A 307 8.27 4.02 -0.93
C GLN A 307 8.31 5.29 -0.11
N LEU A 308 9.21 5.35 0.87
CA LEU A 308 9.54 6.56 1.59
C LEU A 308 11.06 6.77 1.58
N PRO A 309 11.54 7.86 0.93
CA PRO A 309 12.97 8.16 0.87
C PRO A 309 13.61 8.26 2.25
N GLY A 310 14.83 7.75 2.41
CA GLY A 310 15.51 7.69 3.71
C GLY A 310 15.68 9.03 4.40
N HIS A 311 15.90 10.10 3.62
CA HIS A 311 16.01 11.48 4.12
C HIS A 311 14.66 12.08 4.60
N LYS A 312 13.55 11.34 4.49
CA LYS A 312 12.25 11.65 5.12
C LYS A 312 11.99 10.79 6.36
N VAL A 313 12.85 9.82 6.67
CA VAL A 313 12.72 8.94 7.83
C VAL A 313 13.48 9.58 8.99
N ASN A 314 12.90 10.63 9.58
CA ASN A 314 13.42 11.22 10.81
C ASN A 314 13.10 10.31 12.03
N GLU A 315 13.54 10.71 13.23
CA GLU A 315 13.33 9.94 14.46
C GLU A 315 11.85 9.66 14.76
N GLU A 316 10.98 10.64 14.52
CA GLU A 316 9.53 10.51 14.73
C GLU A 316 8.95 9.41 13.82
N ILE A 317 9.24 9.47 12.52
CA ILE A 317 8.79 8.47 11.54
C ILE A 317 9.40 7.10 11.85
N ALA A 318 10.68 7.04 12.18
CA ALA A 318 11.36 5.80 12.51
C ALA A 318 10.74 5.11 13.74
N ARG A 319 10.40 5.88 14.78
CA ARG A 319 9.72 5.41 15.98
C ARG A 319 8.34 4.84 15.66
N ILE A 320 7.49 5.59 14.96
CA ILE A 320 6.12 5.15 14.62
C ILE A 320 6.13 3.89 13.76
N ARG A 321 7.13 3.77 12.88
CA ARG A 321 7.25 2.63 11.95
C ARG A 321 8.09 1.47 12.48
N HIS A 322 8.64 1.56 13.69
CA HIS A 322 9.55 0.57 14.27
C HIS A 322 10.70 0.21 13.31
N THR A 323 11.42 1.23 12.88
CA THR A 323 12.52 1.13 11.92
C THR A 323 13.68 2.07 12.29
N VAL A 324 14.70 2.15 11.44
CA VAL A 324 15.94 2.88 11.67
C VAL A 324 15.88 4.28 11.02
N PRO A 325 16.23 5.36 11.74
CA PRO A 325 16.32 6.70 11.16
C PRO A 325 17.26 6.78 9.95
N GLY A 326 16.89 7.57 8.95
CA GLY A 326 17.69 7.83 7.75
C GLY A 326 17.71 6.71 6.71
N VAL A 327 17.15 5.54 7.02
CA VAL A 327 17.11 4.39 6.10
C VAL A 327 15.86 4.45 5.22
N ALA A 328 16.05 4.23 3.91
CA ALA A 328 15.00 4.06 2.92
C ALA A 328 13.96 3.01 3.36
N LEU A 329 12.67 3.31 3.16
CA LEU A 329 11.60 2.32 3.39
C LEU A 329 10.94 1.96 2.07
N ILE A 330 11.50 0.96 1.40
CA ILE A 330 10.89 0.29 0.26
C ILE A 330 10.14 -0.91 0.78
N SER A 331 8.80 -0.86 0.76
CA SER A 331 7.99 -1.99 1.22
C SER A 331 8.08 -3.14 0.22
N PRO A 332 7.93 -4.40 0.67
CA PRO A 332 7.79 -5.53 -0.25
C PRO A 332 6.63 -5.27 -1.23
N PRO A 333 6.75 -5.65 -2.52
CA PRO A 333 5.62 -5.56 -3.44
C PRO A 333 4.40 -6.39 -2.99
N PRO A 334 4.53 -7.67 -2.61
CA PRO A 334 3.41 -8.44 -2.11
C PRO A 334 3.21 -8.26 -0.60
N HIS A 335 2.00 -8.53 -0.15
CA HIS A 335 1.77 -8.94 1.23
C HIS A 335 2.30 -10.37 1.39
N HIS A 336 3.22 -10.61 2.33
CA HIS A 336 3.80 -11.96 2.52
C HIS A 336 2.83 -12.97 3.15
N ASP A 337 1.65 -12.51 3.56
CA ASP A 337 0.51 -13.28 4.04
C ASP A 337 -0.68 -13.25 3.07
N ILE A 338 -0.44 -12.88 1.80
CA ILE A 338 -1.43 -12.92 0.72
C ILE A 338 -0.76 -13.38 -0.57
N TYR A 339 -0.74 -14.69 -0.80
CA TYR A 339 -0.26 -15.28 -2.07
C TYR A 339 -1.39 -15.85 -2.93
N SER A 340 -2.60 -15.87 -2.40
CA SER A 340 -3.79 -16.42 -3.02
C SER A 340 -5.05 -15.71 -2.51
N ILE A 341 -6.21 -16.08 -3.04
CA ILE A 341 -7.48 -15.50 -2.60
C ILE A 341 -7.91 -16.00 -1.22
N GLU A 342 -7.55 -17.23 -0.88
CA GLU A 342 -7.76 -17.83 0.43
C GLU A 342 -6.88 -17.19 1.51
N ASP A 343 -5.66 -16.78 1.16
CA ASP A 343 -4.81 -15.99 2.07
C ASP A 343 -5.39 -14.58 2.32
N LEU A 344 -5.92 -13.93 1.28
CA LEU A 344 -6.63 -12.67 1.46
C LEU A 344 -7.84 -12.85 2.38
N ALA A 345 -8.63 -13.91 2.19
CA ALA A 345 -9.75 -14.25 3.07
C ALA A 345 -9.26 -14.52 4.51
N GLN A 346 -8.10 -15.14 4.69
CA GLN A 346 -7.50 -15.33 6.00
C GLN A 346 -7.09 -14.01 6.66
N LEU A 347 -6.50 -13.06 5.93
CA LEU A 347 -6.21 -11.74 6.50
C LEU A 347 -7.50 -10.97 6.83
N ILE A 348 -8.54 -11.04 5.99
CA ILE A 348 -9.85 -10.45 6.30
C ILE A 348 -10.41 -11.06 7.60
N TYR A 349 -10.30 -12.38 7.76
CA TYR A 349 -10.69 -13.07 8.97
C TYR A 349 -9.87 -12.61 10.19
N ASP A 350 -8.54 -12.52 10.09
CA ASP A 350 -7.67 -12.01 11.15
C ASP A 350 -8.06 -10.59 11.61
N LEU A 351 -8.35 -9.71 10.65
CA LEU A 351 -8.73 -8.31 10.91
C LEU A 351 -10.12 -8.19 11.56
N LYS A 352 -11.09 -9.04 11.16
CA LYS A 352 -12.41 -9.12 11.80
C LYS A 352 -12.33 -9.76 13.20
N GLN A 353 -11.38 -10.67 13.43
CA GLN A 353 -11.14 -11.23 14.75
C GLN A 353 -10.55 -10.20 15.71
N VAL A 354 -9.48 -9.49 15.31
CA VAL A 354 -8.85 -8.48 16.18
C VAL A 354 -9.75 -7.27 16.44
N ASN A 355 -10.57 -6.85 15.46
CA ASN A 355 -11.53 -5.77 15.66
C ASN A 355 -12.90 -6.13 15.03
N PRO A 356 -13.81 -6.76 15.79
CA PRO A 356 -15.12 -7.16 15.28
C PRO A 356 -16.05 -5.98 14.99
N ASN A 357 -15.70 -4.76 15.45
CA ASN A 357 -16.49 -3.54 15.22
C ASN A 357 -16.05 -2.79 13.95
N ALA A 358 -14.90 -3.14 13.36
CA ALA A 358 -14.40 -2.50 12.15
C ALA A 358 -14.89 -3.21 10.88
N ARG A 359 -15.21 -2.41 9.86
CA ARG A 359 -15.38 -2.92 8.49
C ARG A 359 -14.01 -3.25 7.91
N VAL A 360 -13.92 -4.25 7.03
CA VAL A 360 -12.70 -4.53 6.28
C VAL A 360 -12.86 -4.10 4.82
N SER A 361 -11.98 -3.22 4.35
CA SER A 361 -11.93 -2.78 2.96
C SER A 361 -10.71 -3.33 2.22
N VAL A 362 -10.85 -3.67 0.94
CA VAL A 362 -9.73 -4.12 0.09
C VAL A 362 -9.51 -3.12 -1.03
N LYS A 363 -8.32 -2.53 -1.07
CA LYS A 363 -7.93 -1.55 -2.09
C LYS A 363 -7.27 -2.23 -3.27
N LEU A 364 -7.97 -2.27 -4.39
CA LEU A 364 -7.54 -2.76 -5.69
C LEU A 364 -7.26 -1.61 -6.66
N VAL A 365 -6.63 -1.91 -7.79
CA VAL A 365 -6.44 -0.96 -8.89
C VAL A 365 -7.19 -1.45 -10.12
N ALA A 366 -7.81 -0.53 -10.84
CA ALA A 366 -8.47 -0.81 -12.10
C ALA A 366 -7.47 -1.39 -13.12
N THR A 367 -7.86 -2.54 -13.67
CA THR A 367 -7.21 -3.29 -14.76
C THR A 367 -8.25 -4.26 -15.30
N ALA A 368 -8.11 -4.73 -16.54
CA ALA A 368 -8.92 -5.85 -17.03
C ALA A 368 -8.80 -7.07 -16.09
N GLY A 369 -9.92 -7.69 -15.76
CA GLY A 369 -10.01 -8.85 -14.85
C GLY A 369 -10.22 -8.49 -13.38
N VAL A 370 -10.21 -7.19 -13.02
CA VAL A 370 -10.44 -6.75 -11.64
C VAL A 370 -11.83 -7.15 -11.12
N GLY A 371 -12.84 -7.28 -11.99
CA GLY A 371 -14.17 -7.71 -11.60
C GLY A 371 -14.19 -9.15 -11.07
N THR A 372 -13.42 -10.04 -11.69
CA THR A 372 -13.24 -11.43 -11.21
C THR A 372 -12.57 -11.46 -9.84
N ILE A 373 -11.51 -10.65 -9.66
CA ILE A 373 -10.84 -10.52 -8.36
C ILE A 373 -11.82 -9.99 -7.30
N ALA A 374 -12.62 -8.97 -7.64
CA ALA A 374 -13.61 -8.39 -6.75
C ALA A 374 -14.67 -9.42 -6.31
N ALA A 375 -15.09 -10.34 -7.18
CA ALA A 375 -15.97 -11.44 -6.80
C ALA A 375 -15.32 -12.37 -5.76
N GLY A 376 -14.03 -12.71 -5.93
CA GLY A 376 -13.25 -13.44 -4.93
C GLY A 376 -13.17 -12.69 -3.59
N VAL A 377 -12.88 -11.39 -3.63
CA VAL A 377 -12.79 -10.52 -2.45
C VAL A 377 -14.11 -10.47 -1.69
N ALA A 378 -15.25 -10.36 -2.40
CA ALA A 378 -16.58 -10.41 -1.79
C ALA A 378 -16.87 -11.76 -1.12
N LYS A 379 -16.45 -12.87 -1.74
CA LYS A 379 -16.55 -14.21 -1.15
C LYS A 379 -15.61 -14.41 0.04
N GLY A 380 -14.48 -13.69 0.06
CA GLY A 380 -13.55 -13.60 1.19
C GLY A 380 -14.02 -12.72 2.35
N TYR A 381 -15.30 -12.32 2.36
CA TYR A 381 -15.95 -11.57 3.44
C TYR A 381 -15.50 -10.11 3.63
N ALA A 382 -14.89 -9.48 2.62
CA ALA A 382 -14.65 -8.03 2.66
C ALA A 382 -15.99 -7.27 2.72
N ASP A 383 -16.05 -6.15 3.43
CA ASP A 383 -17.23 -5.30 3.50
C ASP A 383 -17.24 -4.24 2.39
N ILE A 384 -16.04 -3.84 1.93
CA ILE A 384 -15.86 -2.75 0.97
C ILE A 384 -14.76 -3.13 -0.02
N ILE A 385 -14.99 -2.86 -1.31
CA ILE A 385 -13.99 -2.99 -2.37
C ILE A 385 -13.73 -1.60 -2.94
N LEU A 386 -12.50 -1.13 -2.82
CA LEU A 386 -12.06 0.14 -3.41
C LEU A 386 -11.38 -0.13 -4.75
N ILE A 387 -11.93 0.45 -5.82
CA ILE A 387 -11.31 0.47 -7.15
C ILE A 387 -10.59 1.81 -7.36
N SER A 388 -9.27 1.77 -7.37
CA SER A 388 -8.42 2.92 -7.67
C SER A 388 -8.10 3.05 -9.15
N GLY A 389 -8.29 4.23 -9.74
CA GLY A 389 -7.83 4.53 -11.10
C GLY A 389 -6.35 4.88 -11.18
N HIS A 390 -5.75 4.78 -12.37
CA HIS A 390 -4.33 5.08 -12.63
C HIS A 390 -3.90 6.50 -12.20
N ALA A 391 -4.85 7.44 -12.14
CA ALA A 391 -4.59 8.86 -11.89
C ALA A 391 -4.45 9.18 -10.39
N GLY A 392 -4.35 8.15 -9.54
CA GLY A 392 -4.07 8.31 -8.12
C GLY A 392 -2.75 9.03 -7.85
N GLY A 393 -2.72 9.85 -6.79
CA GLY A 393 -1.49 10.53 -6.35
C GLY A 393 -0.49 9.60 -5.67
N THR A 394 0.76 10.05 -5.53
CA THR A 394 1.79 9.38 -4.74
C THR A 394 2.84 10.38 -4.25
N GLY A 395 3.42 10.12 -3.08
CA GLY A 395 4.57 10.88 -2.56
C GLY A 395 5.88 10.53 -3.27
N ALA A 396 6.06 9.25 -3.62
CA ALA A 396 7.22 8.73 -4.32
C ALA A 396 6.84 7.47 -5.14
N SER A 397 7.24 7.43 -6.41
CA SER A 397 7.02 6.31 -7.33
C SER A 397 7.90 6.46 -8.57
N PRO A 398 8.33 5.37 -9.22
CA PRO A 398 8.93 5.43 -10.55
C PRO A 398 8.02 6.14 -11.56
N LEU A 399 8.59 7.01 -12.38
CA LEU A 399 7.85 7.71 -13.44
C LEU A 399 7.21 6.75 -14.45
N SER A 400 7.86 5.61 -14.72
CA SER A 400 7.33 4.56 -15.59
C SER A 400 6.01 4.00 -15.05
N SER A 401 5.90 3.78 -13.75
CA SER A 401 4.69 3.25 -13.12
C SER A 401 3.56 4.28 -13.08
N ILE A 402 3.87 5.56 -12.77
CA ILE A 402 2.89 6.65 -12.80
C ILE A 402 2.24 6.81 -14.17
N LYS A 403 2.99 6.53 -15.26
CA LYS A 403 2.53 6.75 -16.62
C LYS A 403 1.99 5.52 -17.34
N ASN A 404 2.42 4.33 -16.95
CA ASN A 404 2.21 3.12 -17.77
C ASN A 404 1.62 1.94 -17.00
N ALA A 405 1.15 2.11 -15.76
CA ALA A 405 0.58 1.01 -14.98
C ALA A 405 -0.79 1.38 -14.38
N GLY A 406 -1.76 0.48 -14.53
CA GLY A 406 -3.18 0.70 -14.19
C GLY A 406 -3.95 1.41 -15.30
N VAL A 407 -5.28 1.39 -15.21
CA VAL A 407 -6.20 2.06 -16.16
C VAL A 407 -7.16 3.01 -15.44
N PRO A 408 -7.99 3.81 -16.16
CA PRO A 408 -8.99 4.66 -15.54
C PRO A 408 -9.98 3.86 -14.68
N TRP A 409 -10.45 4.47 -13.59
CA TRP A 409 -11.35 3.79 -12.65
C TRP A 409 -12.70 3.49 -13.28
N GLU A 410 -13.14 4.24 -14.29
CA GLU A 410 -14.39 4.04 -15.01
C GLU A 410 -14.47 2.62 -15.58
N LEU A 411 -13.37 2.12 -16.14
CA LEU A 411 -13.31 0.77 -16.72
C LEU A 411 -13.36 -0.31 -15.64
N GLY A 412 -12.54 -0.16 -14.59
CA GLY A 412 -12.46 -1.14 -13.51
C GLY A 412 -13.70 -1.18 -12.63
N LEU A 413 -14.32 -0.02 -12.37
CA LEU A 413 -15.53 0.11 -11.58
C LEU A 413 -16.72 -0.50 -12.31
N ALA A 414 -16.88 -0.20 -13.60
CA ALA A 414 -17.94 -0.78 -14.42
C ALA A 414 -17.80 -2.32 -14.50
N GLU A 415 -16.59 -2.84 -14.73
CA GLU A 415 -16.35 -4.29 -14.75
C GLU A 415 -16.68 -4.94 -13.39
N THR A 416 -16.28 -4.30 -12.29
CA THR A 416 -16.55 -4.77 -10.93
C THR A 416 -18.05 -4.78 -10.64
N GLN A 417 -18.76 -3.70 -10.97
CA GLN A 417 -20.20 -3.57 -10.82
C GLN A 417 -20.93 -4.69 -11.56
N GLN A 418 -20.63 -4.85 -12.86
CA GLN A 418 -21.26 -5.87 -13.71
C GLN A 418 -20.98 -7.28 -13.20
N THR A 419 -19.73 -7.59 -12.87
CA THR A 419 -19.34 -8.93 -12.39
C THR A 419 -20.02 -9.29 -11.08
N LEU A 420 -20.09 -8.35 -10.13
CA LEU A 420 -20.73 -8.61 -8.83
C LEU A 420 -22.25 -8.80 -8.96
N ILE A 421 -22.91 -8.08 -9.88
CA ILE A 421 -24.34 -8.28 -10.16
C ILE A 421 -24.55 -9.68 -10.76
N LEU A 422 -23.79 -10.02 -11.81
CA LEU A 422 -23.90 -11.29 -12.52
C LEU A 422 -23.67 -12.52 -11.61
N ASN A 423 -22.90 -12.36 -10.53
CA ASN A 423 -22.62 -13.42 -9.55
C ASN A 423 -23.50 -13.36 -8.29
N GLY A 424 -24.47 -12.43 -8.20
CA GLY A 424 -25.32 -12.30 -7.01
C GLY A 424 -24.56 -11.88 -5.75
N LEU A 425 -23.45 -11.13 -5.91
CA LEU A 425 -22.57 -10.71 -4.81
C LEU A 425 -22.67 -9.21 -4.51
N ARG A 426 -23.29 -8.42 -5.39
CA ARG A 426 -23.29 -6.95 -5.32
C ARG A 426 -23.88 -6.39 -4.02
N GLU A 427 -24.88 -7.06 -3.44
CA GLU A 427 -25.49 -6.65 -2.18
C GLU A 427 -24.58 -6.81 -0.96
N ARG A 428 -23.54 -7.67 -1.04
CA ARG A 428 -22.68 -8.01 0.10
C ARG A 428 -21.64 -6.94 0.39
N VAL A 429 -21.22 -6.18 -0.62
CA VAL A 429 -20.10 -5.25 -0.55
C VAL A 429 -20.50 -3.85 -0.93
N ARG A 430 -19.87 -2.85 -0.31
CA ARG A 430 -19.86 -1.48 -0.83
C ARG A 430 -18.75 -1.34 -1.86
N LEU A 431 -19.01 -0.65 -2.96
CA LEU A 431 -17.99 -0.24 -3.89
C LEU A 431 -17.53 1.18 -3.57
N ARG A 432 -16.22 1.38 -3.48
CA ARG A 432 -15.62 2.70 -3.33
C ARG A 432 -14.78 3.01 -4.56
N ALA A 433 -14.78 4.27 -5.00
CA ALA A 433 -13.95 4.71 -6.12
C ALA A 433 -12.96 5.80 -5.68
N ASP A 434 -11.74 5.75 -6.22
CA ASP A 434 -10.76 6.84 -6.13
C ASP A 434 -9.94 6.94 -7.43
N GLY A 435 -9.13 8.01 -7.56
CA GLY A 435 -8.28 8.22 -8.72
C GLY A 435 -8.66 9.48 -9.48
N GLY A 436 -8.30 10.64 -8.94
CA GLY A 436 -8.49 11.92 -9.62
C GLY A 436 -9.92 12.47 -9.56
N LEU A 437 -10.75 12.06 -8.61
CA LEU A 437 -12.04 12.69 -8.29
C LEU A 437 -11.82 14.12 -7.76
N LYS A 438 -12.58 15.09 -8.27
CA LYS A 438 -12.36 16.54 -8.03
C LYS A 438 -13.65 17.34 -7.82
N THR A 439 -14.76 16.92 -8.42
CA THR A 439 -16.03 17.67 -8.46
C THR A 439 -17.24 16.78 -8.16
N GLY A 440 -18.40 17.39 -7.91
CA GLY A 440 -19.64 16.68 -7.66
C GLY A 440 -20.08 15.88 -8.88
N ARG A 441 -19.77 16.38 -10.09
CA ARG A 441 -19.92 15.60 -11.33
C ARG A 441 -19.15 14.28 -11.30
N ASP A 442 -17.89 14.29 -10.85
CA ASP A 442 -17.09 13.06 -10.74
C ASP A 442 -17.75 12.06 -9.77
N VAL A 443 -18.30 12.55 -8.65
CA VAL A 443 -19.01 11.73 -7.65
C VAL A 443 -20.26 11.08 -8.24
N VAL A 444 -21.14 11.87 -8.89
CA VAL A 444 -22.38 11.32 -9.48
C VAL A 444 -22.05 10.36 -10.63
N MET A 445 -21.04 10.65 -11.45
CA MET A 445 -20.56 9.71 -12.47
C MET A 445 -20.12 8.38 -11.87
N ALA A 446 -19.29 8.42 -10.81
CA ALA A 446 -18.87 7.20 -10.12
C ALA A 446 -20.06 6.46 -9.47
N ALA A 447 -21.04 7.19 -8.92
CA ALA A 447 -22.26 6.60 -8.36
C ALA A 447 -23.04 5.84 -9.43
N LEU A 448 -23.35 6.49 -10.56
CA LEU A 448 -24.08 5.89 -11.68
C LEU A 448 -23.35 4.65 -12.23
N LEU A 449 -22.02 4.65 -12.24
CA LEU A 449 -21.19 3.49 -12.61
C LEU A 449 -21.10 2.38 -11.53
N GLY A 450 -21.62 2.62 -10.32
CA GLY A 450 -21.80 1.60 -9.29
C GLY A 450 -21.14 1.87 -7.93
N ALA A 451 -20.45 2.99 -7.73
CA ALA A 451 -19.81 3.30 -6.44
C ALA A 451 -20.82 3.77 -5.38
N ASP A 452 -20.72 3.21 -4.17
CA ASP A 452 -21.48 3.62 -2.98
C ASP A 452 -20.78 4.75 -2.20
N GLU A 453 -19.44 4.81 -2.29
CA GLU A 453 -18.54 5.67 -1.52
C GLU A 453 -17.39 6.22 -2.39
N PHE A 454 -16.75 7.32 -1.97
CA PHE A 454 -15.78 8.07 -2.78
C PHE A 454 -14.58 8.52 -1.94
N SER A 455 -13.36 8.27 -2.41
CA SER A 455 -12.13 8.75 -1.73
C SER A 455 -11.39 9.83 -2.52
N PHE A 456 -10.86 10.80 -1.78
CA PHE A 456 -10.18 11.97 -2.34
C PHE A 456 -8.76 12.10 -1.77
N GLY A 457 -7.75 12.04 -2.63
CA GLY A 457 -6.35 12.25 -2.26
C GLY A 457 -5.89 13.66 -2.64
N THR A 458 -5.49 13.83 -3.90
CA THR A 458 -4.91 15.09 -4.38
C THR A 458 -5.84 16.30 -4.22
N ALA A 459 -7.14 16.17 -4.48
CA ALA A 459 -8.07 17.29 -4.30
C ALA A 459 -8.14 17.75 -2.84
N ALA A 460 -8.12 16.82 -1.88
CA ALA A 460 -8.08 17.14 -0.46
C ALA A 460 -6.76 17.84 -0.07
N LEU A 461 -5.60 17.35 -0.56
CA LEU A 461 -4.32 18.04 -0.33
C LEU A 461 -4.26 19.43 -0.98
N VAL A 462 -4.89 19.64 -2.13
CA VAL A 462 -4.99 20.96 -2.74
C VAL A 462 -5.90 21.85 -1.91
N ALA A 463 -7.03 21.35 -1.39
CA ALA A 463 -7.86 22.11 -0.44
C ALA A 463 -7.06 22.54 0.82
N GLU A 464 -6.10 21.72 1.27
CA GLU A 464 -5.18 22.08 2.37
C GLU A 464 -4.06 23.05 1.99
N GLY A 465 -3.83 23.31 0.70
CA GLY A 465 -2.83 24.28 0.24
C GLY A 465 -1.76 23.75 -0.71
N CYS A 466 -1.85 22.50 -1.19
CA CYS A 466 -0.90 21.96 -2.14
C CYS A 466 -0.89 22.75 -3.46
N ILE A 467 0.30 23.23 -3.85
CA ILE A 467 0.49 23.99 -5.10
C ILE A 467 0.94 23.11 -6.29
N MET A 468 0.86 21.78 -6.16
CA MET A 468 1.28 20.83 -7.20
C MET A 468 2.72 20.99 -7.70
N ALA A 469 3.65 21.31 -6.78
CA ALA A 469 5.08 21.45 -7.10
C ALA A 469 5.74 20.15 -7.61
N ARG A 470 5.16 18.99 -7.28
CA ARG A 470 5.65 17.63 -7.62
C ARG A 470 7.06 17.33 -7.09
N ALA A 471 7.41 17.90 -5.94
CA ALA A 471 8.68 17.70 -5.23
C ALA A 471 8.51 16.85 -3.94
N CYS A 472 7.44 16.06 -3.85
CA CYS A 472 7.03 15.34 -2.64
C CYS A 472 8.09 14.34 -2.14
N HIS A 473 8.81 13.70 -3.08
CA HIS A 473 9.87 12.74 -2.83
C HIS A 473 11.18 13.40 -2.37
N ASN A 474 11.40 14.67 -2.67
CA ASN A 474 12.66 15.38 -2.37
C ASN A 474 12.70 15.98 -0.97
N ASN A 475 11.64 15.83 -0.17
CA ASN A 475 11.49 16.46 1.13
C ASN A 475 11.52 18.00 1.10
N THR A 476 11.38 18.62 -0.08
CA THR A 476 11.46 20.08 -0.31
C THR A 476 10.10 20.70 -0.63
N CYS A 477 9.03 20.17 -0.04
CA CYS A 477 7.69 20.73 -0.24
C CYS A 477 7.65 22.21 0.20
N PRO A 478 7.34 23.16 -0.70
CA PRO A 478 7.44 24.59 -0.39
C PRO A 478 6.36 25.10 0.57
N VAL A 479 5.32 24.29 0.80
CA VAL A 479 4.13 24.63 1.60
C VAL A 479 3.92 23.67 2.77
N GLY A 480 4.96 22.96 3.20
CA GLY A 480 4.91 22.17 4.44
C GLY A 480 4.03 20.90 4.42
N ILE A 481 3.49 20.49 3.26
CA ILE A 481 2.60 19.31 3.17
C ILE A 481 3.38 18.00 3.05
N ALA A 482 4.29 17.88 2.07
CA ALA A 482 4.95 16.62 1.75
C ALA A 482 6.43 16.62 2.16
N THR A 483 6.71 17.01 3.41
CA THR A 483 8.06 17.19 3.95
C THR A 483 8.10 16.88 5.45
N GLN A 484 9.23 16.36 5.91
CA GLN A 484 9.56 16.16 7.32
C GLN A 484 10.54 17.21 7.86
N ARG A 485 10.95 18.18 7.03
CA ARG A 485 11.81 19.29 7.45
C ARG A 485 11.02 20.30 8.27
N SER A 486 11.49 20.61 9.47
CA SER A 486 10.83 21.55 10.39
C SER A 486 10.68 22.95 9.78
N ASP A 487 11.73 23.46 9.11
CA ASP A 487 11.72 24.80 8.47
C ASP A 487 10.68 24.92 7.34
N LEU A 488 10.34 23.80 6.68
CA LEU A 488 9.31 23.77 5.65
C LEU A 488 7.93 23.43 6.20
N ARG A 489 7.83 22.56 7.21
CA ARG A 489 6.58 22.27 7.94
C ARG A 489 5.99 23.52 8.59
N ALA A 490 6.84 24.42 9.10
CA ALA A 490 6.43 25.72 9.64
C ALA A 490 5.69 26.61 8.62
N LYS A 491 5.75 26.30 7.32
CA LYS A 491 5.05 27.00 6.23
C LYS A 491 3.69 26.39 5.89
N PHE A 492 3.26 25.35 6.60
CA PHE A 492 1.99 24.67 6.34
C PHE A 492 0.81 25.63 6.51
N PRO A 493 0.01 25.89 5.44
CA PRO A 493 -1.05 26.89 5.49
C PRO A 493 -2.43 26.30 5.79
N GLY A 494 -2.55 24.97 5.82
CA GLY A 494 -3.82 24.27 5.86
C GLY A 494 -4.53 24.40 7.20
N LYS A 495 -5.86 24.41 7.14
CA LYS A 495 -6.72 24.36 8.33
C LYS A 495 -7.86 23.37 8.09
N PRO A 496 -8.37 22.67 9.12
CA PRO A 496 -9.46 21.73 8.96
C PRO A 496 -10.68 22.35 8.26
N GLU A 497 -10.94 23.63 8.54
CA GLU A 497 -12.04 24.42 7.98
C GLU A 497 -11.99 24.50 6.45
N MET A 498 -10.79 24.58 5.85
CA MET A 498 -10.63 24.63 4.39
C MET A 498 -11.05 23.31 3.73
N VAL A 499 -10.66 22.19 4.35
CA VAL A 499 -11.02 20.85 3.89
C VAL A 499 -12.51 20.59 4.08
N MET A 500 -13.06 21.02 5.22
CA MET A 500 -14.49 20.92 5.50
C MET A 500 -15.32 21.71 4.49
N ALA A 501 -14.90 22.94 4.15
CA ALA A 501 -15.54 23.76 3.13
C ALA A 501 -15.56 23.05 1.77
N PHE A 502 -14.42 22.50 1.34
CA PHE A 502 -14.33 21.73 0.09
C PHE A 502 -15.35 20.60 0.03
N PHE A 503 -15.42 19.74 1.05
CA PHE A 503 -16.34 18.60 1.05
C PHE A 503 -17.81 19.01 1.14
N ARG A 504 -18.14 20.09 1.84
CA ARG A 504 -19.51 20.62 1.88
C ARG A 504 -19.94 21.21 0.54
N TYR A 505 -19.05 21.94 -0.15
CA TYR A 505 -19.32 22.45 -1.50
C TYR A 505 -19.47 21.32 -2.51
N LEU A 506 -18.59 20.33 -2.44
CA LEU A 506 -18.66 19.13 -3.25
C LEU A 506 -20.00 18.40 -3.06
N ALA A 507 -20.44 18.22 -1.81
CA ALA A 507 -21.73 17.60 -1.50
C ALA A 507 -22.91 18.43 -2.01
N GLN A 508 -22.86 19.76 -1.93
CA GLN A 508 -23.90 20.61 -2.49
C GLN A 508 -24.01 20.51 -4.01
N GLU A 509 -22.87 20.45 -4.73
CA GLU A 509 -22.88 20.20 -6.18
C GLU A 509 -23.50 18.83 -6.50
N VAL A 510 -23.22 17.80 -5.69
CA VAL A 510 -23.87 16.49 -5.83
C VAL A 510 -25.38 16.62 -5.67
N ARG A 511 -25.88 17.36 -4.67
CA ARG A 511 -27.33 17.57 -4.48
C ARG A 511 -27.96 18.23 -5.70
N GLU A 512 -27.32 19.26 -6.25
CA GLU A 512 -27.81 19.98 -7.44
C GLU A 512 -27.88 19.06 -8.67
N ILE A 513 -26.87 18.21 -8.87
CA ILE A 513 -26.87 17.27 -9.99
C ILE A 513 -27.97 16.21 -9.80
N LEU A 514 -28.10 15.62 -8.60
CA LEU A 514 -29.17 14.66 -8.30
C LEU A 514 -30.56 15.28 -8.52
N ALA A 515 -30.77 16.51 -8.02
CA ALA A 515 -32.00 17.26 -8.24
C ALA A 515 -32.32 17.41 -9.73
N SER A 516 -31.32 17.80 -10.54
CA SER A 516 -31.47 17.95 -11.99
C SER A 516 -31.77 16.64 -12.73
N LEU A 517 -31.32 15.51 -12.18
CA LEU A 517 -31.59 14.17 -12.70
C LEU A 517 -32.96 13.62 -12.28
N GLY A 518 -33.66 14.29 -11.35
CA GLY A 518 -34.90 13.80 -10.75
C GLY A 518 -34.69 12.76 -9.64
N LEU A 519 -33.50 12.71 -9.05
CA LEU A 519 -33.12 11.78 -7.99
C LEU A 519 -33.06 12.49 -6.63
N ARG A 520 -33.47 11.81 -5.56
CA ARG A 520 -33.47 12.34 -4.18
C ARG A 520 -32.29 11.88 -3.34
N SER A 521 -31.50 10.92 -3.81
CA SER A 521 -30.30 10.46 -3.10
C SER A 521 -29.25 9.86 -4.02
N ILE A 522 -28.00 9.80 -3.56
CA ILE A 522 -26.93 9.02 -4.18
C ILE A 522 -27.36 7.56 -4.29
N GLU A 523 -28.10 7.04 -3.31
CA GLU A 523 -28.54 5.65 -3.31
C GLU A 523 -29.46 5.32 -4.51
N GLU A 524 -30.29 6.27 -4.94
CA GLU A 524 -31.10 6.17 -6.16
C GLU A 524 -30.25 6.22 -7.44
N ALA A 525 -29.06 6.83 -7.39
CA ALA A 525 -28.12 6.88 -8.50
C ALA A 525 -27.24 5.62 -8.61
N VAL A 526 -26.92 4.93 -7.51
CA VAL A 526 -25.93 3.84 -7.53
C VAL A 526 -26.27 2.77 -8.57
N GLY A 527 -25.36 2.58 -9.53
CA GLY A 527 -25.46 1.55 -10.57
C GLY A 527 -26.46 1.83 -11.70
N ARG A 528 -27.10 3.00 -11.70
CA ARG A 528 -28.06 3.43 -12.75
C ARG A 528 -27.35 3.93 -14.01
N THR A 529 -26.56 3.06 -14.65
CA THR A 529 -25.86 3.41 -15.90
C THR A 529 -26.79 3.70 -17.07
N ASP A 530 -28.08 3.37 -16.95
CA ASP A 530 -29.14 3.81 -17.87
C ASP A 530 -29.34 5.33 -17.90
N LEU A 531 -28.86 6.04 -16.86
CA LEU A 531 -28.87 7.51 -16.77
C LEU A 531 -27.58 8.14 -17.33
N LEU A 532 -26.80 7.37 -18.08
CA LEU A 532 -25.60 7.82 -18.77
C LEU A 532 -25.71 7.49 -20.26
N ARG A 533 -25.20 8.40 -21.08
CA ARG A 533 -24.96 8.12 -22.50
C ARG A 533 -23.64 8.72 -22.95
N GLN A 534 -23.05 8.12 -23.99
CA GLN A 534 -21.89 8.72 -24.65
C GLN A 534 -22.31 10.00 -25.38
N ARG A 535 -21.52 11.07 -25.21
CA ARG A 535 -21.68 12.33 -25.95
C ARG A 535 -20.67 12.43 -27.08
N HIS A 536 -21.02 13.18 -28.11
CA HIS A 536 -20.08 13.60 -29.14
C HIS A 536 -19.29 14.82 -28.63
N THR A 537 -17.96 14.74 -28.64
CA THR A 537 -17.08 15.76 -28.08
C THR A 537 -16.61 16.77 -29.11
N GLY A 538 -16.67 16.41 -30.41
CA GLY A 538 -16.09 17.21 -31.49
C GLY A 538 -14.58 17.01 -31.64
N LEU A 539 -13.96 16.17 -30.79
CA LEU A 539 -12.57 15.78 -30.91
C LEU A 539 -12.51 14.42 -31.59
N GLU A 540 -12.08 14.39 -32.86
CA GLU A 540 -12.01 13.18 -33.69
C GLU A 540 -11.39 11.99 -32.94
N THR A 541 -10.30 12.17 -32.18
CA THR A 541 -9.65 11.07 -31.45
C THR A 541 -10.46 10.55 -30.27
N ALA A 542 -11.18 11.42 -29.58
CA ALA A 542 -11.99 11.05 -28.42
C ALA A 542 -13.28 10.35 -28.87
N ASP A 543 -13.86 10.82 -29.98
CA ASP A 543 -15.10 10.29 -30.57
C ASP A 543 -14.89 8.93 -31.28
N LEU A 544 -13.65 8.45 -31.42
CA LEU A 544 -13.33 7.09 -31.88
C LEU A 544 -13.50 6.01 -30.80
N LEU A 545 -13.62 6.40 -29.53
CA LEU A 545 -13.77 5.46 -28.42
C LEU A 545 -15.22 4.98 -28.33
N ASP A 546 -15.41 3.71 -27.99
CA ASP A 546 -16.72 3.11 -27.72
C ASP A 546 -16.90 2.91 -26.21
N MET A 547 -17.84 3.66 -25.63
CA MET A 547 -18.14 3.60 -24.20
C MET A 547 -19.23 2.56 -23.85
N THR A 548 -19.77 1.85 -24.83
CA THR A 548 -20.83 0.84 -24.62
C THR A 548 -20.46 -0.19 -23.54
N PRO A 549 -19.23 -0.74 -23.49
CA PRO A 549 -18.87 -1.73 -22.45
C PRO A 549 -18.86 -1.17 -21.03
N VAL A 550 -18.57 0.13 -20.87
CA VAL A 550 -18.62 0.82 -19.56
C VAL A 550 -20.06 1.00 -19.10
N LEU A 551 -21.00 1.20 -20.03
CA LEU A 551 -22.42 1.38 -19.77
C LEU A 551 -23.21 0.05 -19.67
N GLY A 552 -22.54 -1.09 -19.83
CA GLY A 552 -23.15 -2.41 -19.95
C GLY A 552 -24.09 -2.82 -18.80
N ALA A 553 -23.86 -2.29 -17.59
CA ALA A 553 -24.72 -2.54 -16.42
C ALA A 553 -26.18 -2.08 -16.63
N ALA A 554 -26.46 -1.21 -17.62
CA ALA A 554 -27.80 -0.73 -17.92
C ALA A 554 -28.73 -1.90 -18.32
N THR A 555 -28.16 -2.91 -18.98
CA THR A 555 -28.89 -4.13 -19.37
C THR A 555 -29.26 -5.02 -18.17
N LEU A 556 -28.57 -4.85 -17.04
CA LEU A 556 -28.74 -5.63 -15.82
C LEU A 556 -29.67 -4.95 -14.80
N VAL A 557 -30.02 -3.68 -15.02
CA VAL A 557 -30.95 -2.95 -14.16
C VAL A 557 -32.30 -3.67 -14.11
N GLY A 558 -32.79 -3.94 -12.90
CA GLY A 558 -34.03 -4.68 -12.67
C GLY A 558 -33.87 -6.21 -12.63
N GLN A 559 -32.69 -6.76 -12.93
CA GLN A 559 -32.43 -8.21 -12.86
C GLN A 559 -31.92 -8.68 -11.48
N GLY A 560 -31.48 -7.77 -10.62
CA GLY A 560 -30.99 -8.08 -9.28
C GLY A 560 -30.50 -6.83 -8.53
N PRO A 561 -29.91 -6.98 -7.33
CA PRO A 561 -29.36 -5.87 -6.57
C PRO A 561 -28.21 -5.19 -7.31
N ILE A 562 -28.33 -3.89 -7.58
CA ILE A 562 -27.30 -3.06 -8.22
C ILE A 562 -26.47 -2.25 -7.22
N ARG A 563 -26.76 -2.37 -5.92
CA ARG A 563 -26.13 -1.61 -4.84
C ARG A 563 -25.98 -2.45 -3.57
N HIS A 564 -25.25 -1.93 -2.58
CA HIS A 564 -25.07 -2.61 -1.30
C HIS A 564 -26.41 -2.80 -0.56
N GLY A 565 -26.59 -3.94 0.10
CA GLY A 565 -27.84 -4.31 0.79
C GLY A 565 -27.98 -3.76 2.22
N GLY A 566 -27.07 -2.89 2.66
CA GLY A 566 -27.13 -2.24 3.98
C GLY A 566 -26.57 -3.06 5.14
N LYS A 567 -26.30 -4.37 4.97
CA LYS A 567 -25.74 -5.25 6.00
C LYS A 567 -24.23 -5.50 5.80
N PRO A 568 -23.43 -5.65 6.87
CA PRO A 568 -22.04 -6.08 6.76
C PRO A 568 -21.91 -7.49 6.15
N ASN A 569 -20.76 -7.77 5.54
CA ASN A 569 -20.44 -9.08 4.99
C ASN A 569 -19.89 -9.97 6.12
N ALA A 570 -20.79 -10.46 6.97
CA ALA A 570 -20.43 -11.17 8.19
C ALA A 570 -19.71 -12.51 7.92
N LEU A 571 -18.81 -12.88 8.83
CA LEU A 571 -18.26 -14.23 8.88
C LEU A 571 -19.37 -15.25 9.23
N PRO A 572 -19.20 -16.54 8.92
CA PRO A 572 -20.13 -17.58 9.35
C PRO A 572 -20.38 -17.58 10.87
N ALA A 573 -21.62 -17.79 11.29
CA ALA A 573 -22.10 -17.58 12.67
C ALA A 573 -21.81 -18.75 13.65
N GLU A 574 -20.70 -19.45 13.48
CA GLU A 574 -20.33 -20.57 14.37
C GLU A 574 -19.57 -20.06 15.60
N GLU A 575 -19.88 -20.62 16.77
CA GLU A 575 -19.16 -20.29 18.01
C GLU A 575 -17.69 -20.74 17.87
N SER A 576 -16.78 -19.78 17.91
CA SER A 576 -15.36 -20.01 17.71
C SER A 576 -14.63 -20.25 19.03
N LEU A 577 -13.45 -20.90 18.99
CA LEU A 577 -12.56 -20.99 20.14
C LEU A 577 -12.19 -19.59 20.70
N ASN A 578 -12.14 -18.56 19.85
CA ASN A 578 -11.92 -17.18 20.30
C ASN A 578 -13.06 -16.66 21.18
N ASP A 579 -14.31 -17.04 20.91
CA ASP A 579 -15.46 -16.58 21.70
C ASP A 579 -15.43 -17.15 23.12
N ARG A 580 -15.09 -18.44 23.23
CA ARG A 580 -14.89 -19.12 24.52
C ARG A 580 -13.73 -18.50 25.30
N ILE A 581 -12.60 -18.26 24.64
CA ILE A 581 -11.45 -17.58 25.27
C ILE A 581 -11.84 -16.20 25.79
N MET A 582 -12.64 -15.42 25.04
CA MET A 582 -13.10 -14.11 25.48
C MET A 582 -13.97 -14.18 26.74
N ALA A 583 -14.89 -15.15 26.80
CA ALA A 583 -15.74 -15.35 27.98
C ALA A 583 -14.90 -15.74 29.21
N ASP A 584 -13.99 -16.69 29.06
CA ASP A 584 -13.17 -17.20 30.16
C ASP A 584 -12.10 -16.21 30.63
N ALA A 585 -11.63 -15.32 29.74
CA ALA A 585 -10.68 -14.26 30.06
C ALA A 585 -11.32 -12.98 30.63
N ALA A 586 -12.65 -12.92 30.77
CA ALA A 586 -13.37 -11.70 31.16
C ALA A 586 -12.87 -11.09 32.48
N LYS A 587 -12.53 -11.92 33.47
CA LYS A 587 -11.97 -11.44 34.76
C LYS A 587 -10.64 -10.72 34.58
N ALA A 588 -9.71 -11.31 33.85
CA ALA A 588 -8.41 -10.71 33.57
C ALA A 588 -8.54 -9.41 32.77
N LEU A 589 -9.48 -9.36 31.81
CA LEU A 589 -9.81 -8.14 31.05
C LEU A 589 -10.47 -7.05 31.91
N ALA A 590 -11.05 -7.40 33.05
CA ALA A 590 -11.56 -6.45 34.04
C ALA A 590 -10.52 -6.09 35.11
N ALA A 591 -9.26 -6.52 34.95
CA ALA A 591 -8.18 -6.42 35.94
C ALA A 591 -8.48 -7.12 37.29
N ASP A 592 -9.34 -8.14 37.29
CA ASP A 592 -9.68 -8.98 38.45
C ASP A 592 -8.79 -10.24 38.53
N GLY A 593 -7.47 -10.02 38.56
CA GLY A 593 -6.47 -11.06 38.72
C GLY A 593 -6.12 -11.86 37.45
N PRO A 594 -5.02 -12.63 37.48
CA PRO A 594 -4.57 -13.41 36.34
C PRO A 594 -5.41 -14.68 36.13
N VAL A 595 -5.51 -15.14 34.89
CA VAL A 595 -6.18 -16.40 34.53
C VAL A 595 -5.23 -17.40 33.86
N ARG A 596 -5.54 -18.68 34.04
CA ARG A 596 -4.86 -19.83 33.46
C ARG A 596 -5.89 -20.73 32.79
N LEU A 597 -5.80 -20.89 31.48
CA LEU A 597 -6.81 -21.57 30.67
C LEU A 597 -6.19 -22.74 29.89
N HIS A 598 -7.00 -23.75 29.57
CA HIS A 598 -6.58 -24.94 28.85
C HIS A 598 -7.60 -25.33 27.77
N TYR A 599 -7.14 -25.59 26.55
CA TYR A 599 -8.01 -25.94 25.43
C TYR A 599 -7.41 -27.03 24.53
N GLN A 600 -8.28 -27.81 23.88
CA GLN A 600 -7.91 -28.54 22.67
C GLN A 600 -7.98 -27.58 21.47
N ILE A 601 -7.06 -27.73 20.52
CA ILE A 601 -7.01 -26.92 19.30
C ILE A 601 -6.84 -27.81 18.07
N ASN A 602 -7.48 -27.44 16.96
CA ASN A 602 -7.30 -28.10 15.67
C ASN A 602 -7.09 -27.07 14.54
N ASN A 603 -6.74 -27.55 13.35
CA ASN A 603 -6.32 -26.70 12.25
C ASN A 603 -7.44 -25.78 11.68
N CYS A 604 -8.70 -26.03 12.04
CA CYS A 604 -9.82 -25.15 11.72
C CYS A 604 -9.92 -23.94 12.69
N ASP A 605 -9.32 -24.05 13.89
CA ASP A 605 -9.24 -22.96 14.87
C ASP A 605 -8.18 -21.94 14.42
N ARG A 606 -8.64 -20.91 13.72
CA ARG A 606 -7.80 -19.88 13.09
C ARG A 606 -7.79 -18.58 13.90
N SER A 607 -6.67 -17.86 13.81
CA SER A 607 -6.48 -16.53 14.43
C SER A 607 -6.70 -16.54 15.94
N VAL A 608 -6.44 -17.68 16.60
CA VAL A 608 -6.64 -17.86 18.03
C VAL A 608 -5.79 -16.86 18.81
N GLY A 609 -6.43 -16.06 19.65
CA GLY A 609 -5.81 -15.00 20.46
C GLY A 609 -5.91 -13.59 19.86
N ALA A 610 -6.30 -13.44 18.59
CA ALA A 610 -6.42 -12.13 17.94
C ALA A 610 -7.52 -11.27 18.57
N ARG A 611 -8.71 -11.85 18.81
CA ARG A 611 -9.84 -11.15 19.44
C ARG A 611 -9.53 -10.68 20.85
N LEU A 612 -8.84 -11.52 21.62
CA LEU A 612 -8.35 -11.17 22.95
C LEU A 612 -7.39 -9.98 22.89
N SER A 613 -6.40 -10.05 21.99
CA SER A 613 -5.36 -9.04 21.90
C SER A 613 -5.88 -7.69 21.37
N GLY A 614 -6.82 -7.71 20.44
CA GLY A 614 -7.51 -6.49 20.00
C GLY A 614 -8.34 -5.85 21.10
N THR A 615 -9.04 -6.67 21.91
CA THR A 615 -9.75 -6.17 23.10
C THR A 615 -8.80 -5.54 24.11
N ILE A 616 -7.63 -6.16 24.35
CA ILE A 616 -6.58 -5.57 25.21
C ILE A 616 -6.07 -4.25 24.62
N GLY A 617 -5.83 -4.20 23.30
CA GLY A 617 -5.42 -2.98 22.61
C GLY A 617 -6.46 -1.85 22.73
N GLN A 618 -7.75 -2.18 22.69
CA GLN A 618 -8.83 -1.23 22.89
C GLN A 618 -8.87 -0.67 24.33
N LEU A 619 -8.72 -1.54 25.33
CA LEU A 619 -8.87 -1.17 26.74
C LEU A 619 -7.61 -0.54 27.35
N TYR A 620 -6.42 -1.00 26.93
CA TYR A 620 -5.15 -0.71 27.58
C TYR A 620 -4.09 -0.10 26.63
N GLY A 621 -4.43 0.08 25.35
CA GLY A 621 -3.50 0.59 24.35
C GLY A 621 -2.28 -0.31 24.14
N ASP A 622 -1.20 0.25 23.59
CA ASP A 622 0.04 -0.49 23.33
C ASP A 622 0.76 -0.97 24.60
N LYS A 623 0.42 -0.41 25.78
CA LYS A 623 0.96 -0.86 27.06
C LYS A 623 0.49 -2.29 27.40
N GLY A 624 -0.72 -2.64 27.00
CA GLY A 624 -1.35 -3.92 27.31
C GLY A 624 -1.44 -4.23 28.81
N LEU A 625 -1.46 -5.52 29.12
CA LEU A 625 -1.56 -6.03 30.49
C LEU A 625 -0.17 -6.36 31.06
N PRO A 626 -0.02 -6.45 32.41
CA PRO A 626 1.18 -6.99 33.02
C PRO A 626 1.52 -8.39 32.48
N PRO A 627 2.81 -8.78 32.44
CA PRO A 627 3.23 -10.11 31.98
C PRO A 627 2.47 -11.25 32.65
N ASP A 628 2.15 -12.30 31.89
CA ASP A 628 1.45 -13.50 32.34
C ASP A 628 0.10 -13.25 33.04
N THR A 629 -0.58 -12.16 32.73
CA THR A 629 -1.95 -11.91 33.21
C THR A 629 -2.93 -12.93 32.62
N ILE A 630 -2.76 -13.29 31.35
CA ILE A 630 -3.55 -14.33 30.70
C ILE A 630 -2.58 -15.37 30.15
N THR A 631 -2.63 -16.60 30.67
CA THR A 631 -1.86 -17.71 30.10
C THR A 631 -2.80 -18.81 29.64
N ILE A 632 -2.62 -19.24 28.40
CA ILE A 632 -3.47 -20.25 27.77
C ILE A 632 -2.57 -21.38 27.25
N THR A 633 -2.91 -22.61 27.63
CA THR A 633 -2.23 -23.81 27.13
C THR A 633 -3.15 -24.56 26.16
N PHE A 634 -2.63 -24.85 24.98
CA PHE A 634 -3.33 -25.56 23.91
C PHE A 634 -2.67 -26.92 23.66
N HIS A 635 -3.49 -27.90 23.35
CA HIS A 635 -3.05 -29.23 22.90
C HIS A 635 -3.64 -29.53 21.53
N GLY A 636 -2.80 -29.87 20.55
CA GLY A 636 -3.22 -30.22 19.20
C GLY A 636 -2.53 -29.39 18.11
N HIS A 637 -3.25 -29.11 17.04
CA HIS A 637 -2.69 -28.50 15.81
C HIS A 637 -3.31 -27.14 15.59
N ALA A 638 -2.56 -26.04 15.70
CA ALA A 638 -3.15 -24.71 15.52
C ALA A 638 -3.34 -24.38 14.03
N GLY A 639 -4.49 -23.81 13.68
CA GLY A 639 -4.74 -23.27 12.33
C GLY A 639 -3.88 -22.04 12.01
N GLN A 640 -4.14 -21.45 10.85
CA GLN A 640 -3.46 -20.23 10.41
C GLN A 640 -3.58 -19.09 11.43
N SER A 641 -2.53 -18.27 11.53
CA SER A 641 -2.52 -17.04 12.34
C SER A 641 -2.62 -17.26 13.87
N PHE A 642 -2.11 -18.38 14.38
CA PHE A 642 -2.04 -18.62 15.83
C PHE A 642 -1.26 -17.51 16.56
N GLY A 643 -1.88 -16.88 17.56
CA GLY A 643 -1.30 -15.75 18.27
C GLY A 643 -1.09 -14.51 17.40
N ALA A 644 -1.85 -14.35 16.31
CA ALA A 644 -1.82 -13.12 15.54
C ALA A 644 -2.18 -11.91 16.41
N PHE A 645 -1.41 -10.84 16.24
CA PHE A 645 -1.50 -9.59 16.98
C PHE A 645 -1.38 -9.78 18.49
N ASN A 646 -0.62 -10.77 18.97
CA ASN A 646 -0.51 -11.03 20.40
C ASN A 646 -0.09 -9.77 21.19
N ALA A 647 -0.87 -9.43 22.22
CA ALA A 647 -0.69 -8.23 23.03
C ALA A 647 0.20 -8.48 24.27
N PRO A 648 0.81 -7.43 24.85
CA PRO A 648 1.49 -7.55 26.14
C PRO A 648 0.56 -8.13 27.23
N GLY A 649 1.11 -9.07 28.00
CA GLY A 649 0.41 -9.76 29.09
C GLY A 649 -0.32 -11.04 28.70
N VAL A 650 -0.29 -11.43 27.41
CA VAL A 650 -0.84 -12.69 26.91
C VAL A 650 0.27 -13.70 26.63
N THR A 651 0.16 -14.87 27.23
CA THR A 651 1.09 -16.01 27.08
C THR A 651 0.36 -17.21 26.50
N LEU A 652 0.79 -17.68 25.34
CA LEU A 652 0.20 -18.80 24.61
C LEU A 652 1.20 -19.96 24.56
N HIS A 653 0.86 -21.09 25.17
CA HIS A 653 1.63 -22.32 25.08
C HIS A 653 0.91 -23.31 24.17
N LEU A 654 1.59 -23.81 23.15
CA LEU A 654 1.07 -24.84 22.25
C LEU A 654 1.91 -26.11 22.37
N ILE A 655 1.26 -27.18 22.80
CA ILE A 655 1.83 -28.54 22.83
C ILE A 655 1.29 -29.27 21.61
N GLY A 656 2.11 -29.33 20.56
CA GLY A 656 1.77 -29.81 19.22
C GLY A 656 2.50 -29.03 18.13
N ASP A 657 1.79 -28.62 17.09
CA ASP A 657 2.30 -27.88 15.93
C ASP A 657 1.32 -26.81 15.44
N ALA A 658 1.79 -25.89 14.61
CA ALA A 658 0.99 -24.81 14.06
C ALA A 658 1.16 -24.70 12.54
N ASN A 659 0.20 -24.09 11.86
CA ASN A 659 0.34 -23.73 10.45
C ASN A 659 1.08 -22.38 10.29
N ASP A 660 0.85 -21.66 9.19
CA ASP A 660 1.49 -20.39 8.84
C ASP A 660 1.07 -19.23 9.77
N TYR A 661 1.85 -18.14 9.70
CA TYR A 661 1.52 -16.85 10.29
C TYR A 661 1.49 -16.80 11.83
N VAL A 662 2.15 -17.74 12.51
CA VAL A 662 2.32 -17.70 13.97
C VAL A 662 2.87 -16.33 14.40
N GLY A 663 2.23 -15.68 15.37
CA GLY A 663 2.67 -14.39 15.89
C GLY A 663 2.69 -13.25 14.85
N LYS A 664 1.92 -13.37 13.76
CA LYS A 664 1.74 -12.30 12.77
C LYS A 664 1.34 -10.98 13.43
N GLY A 665 2.07 -9.89 13.17
CA GLY A 665 1.79 -8.57 13.73
C GLY A 665 1.83 -8.50 15.26
N MET A 666 2.49 -9.44 15.93
CA MET A 666 2.60 -9.49 17.38
C MET A 666 3.31 -8.26 17.94
N ALA A 667 2.74 -7.65 18.99
CA ALA A 667 3.29 -6.45 19.63
C ALA A 667 3.89 -6.74 21.01
N GLY A 668 3.55 -7.88 21.61
CA GLY A 668 4.02 -8.26 22.93
C GLY A 668 3.60 -9.66 23.33
N GLY A 669 3.82 -9.98 24.61
CA GLY A 669 3.48 -11.28 25.16
C GLY A 669 4.45 -12.39 24.73
N LEU A 670 4.04 -13.63 24.95
CA LEU A 670 4.88 -14.82 24.78
C LEU A 670 4.11 -15.91 24.02
N ILE A 671 4.73 -16.48 23.00
CA ILE A 671 4.24 -17.67 22.30
C ILE A 671 5.30 -18.77 22.42
N THR A 672 4.89 -19.96 22.85
CA THR A 672 5.77 -21.13 22.85
C THR A 672 5.13 -22.29 22.09
N ILE A 673 5.89 -22.97 21.24
CA ILE A 673 5.44 -24.16 20.53
C ILE A 673 6.44 -25.28 20.78
N ALA A 674 5.97 -26.40 21.31
CA ALA A 674 6.78 -27.58 21.53
C ALA A 674 6.00 -28.83 21.11
N PRO A 675 6.68 -29.86 20.57
CA PRO A 675 6.03 -31.14 20.31
C PRO A 675 5.45 -31.74 21.59
N SER A 676 4.52 -32.68 21.44
CA SER A 676 4.09 -33.50 22.57
C SER A 676 5.30 -34.19 23.21
N PRO A 677 5.38 -34.30 24.55
CA PRO A 677 6.42 -35.10 25.22
C PRO A 677 6.45 -36.58 24.78
N GLN A 678 5.39 -37.06 24.12
CA GLN A 678 5.28 -38.40 23.57
C GLN A 678 5.85 -38.53 22.14
N ALA A 679 6.28 -37.42 21.53
CA ALA A 679 6.85 -37.43 20.18
C ALA A 679 8.15 -38.25 20.14
N GLN A 680 8.24 -39.19 19.19
CA GLN A 680 9.38 -40.10 19.04
C GLN A 680 10.40 -39.65 17.98
N TYR A 681 10.07 -38.64 17.18
CA TYR A 681 10.97 -38.06 16.18
C TYR A 681 11.93 -37.04 16.80
N VAL A 682 13.02 -36.73 16.09
CA VAL A 682 13.98 -35.69 16.50
C VAL A 682 13.40 -34.31 16.24
N TRP A 683 13.22 -33.50 17.30
CA TRP A 683 12.46 -32.25 17.21
C TRP A 683 13.07 -31.23 16.24
N HIS A 684 14.38 -30.96 16.37
CA HIS A 684 15.09 -29.96 15.55
C HIS A 684 15.25 -30.34 14.07
N GLU A 685 14.95 -31.59 13.69
CA GLU A 685 14.99 -32.03 12.29
C GLU A 685 13.63 -31.91 11.58
N ASN A 686 12.55 -31.71 12.35
CA ASN A 686 11.17 -31.74 11.88
C ASN A 686 10.52 -30.36 11.93
N VAL A 687 9.56 -30.13 11.04
CA VAL A 687 8.80 -28.88 10.96
C VAL A 687 7.76 -28.84 12.08
N ILE A 688 7.71 -27.73 12.81
CA ILE A 688 6.76 -27.50 13.91
C ILE A 688 5.79 -26.34 13.61
N ALA A 689 6.16 -25.42 12.72
CA ALA A 689 5.32 -24.31 12.30
C ALA A 689 5.58 -23.90 10.84
N GLY A 690 4.58 -23.28 10.21
CA GLY A 690 4.61 -22.91 8.80
C GLY A 690 5.45 -21.68 8.46
N ASN A 691 5.00 -20.93 7.46
CA ASN A 691 5.67 -19.81 6.81
C ASN A 691 5.27 -18.45 7.41
N THR A 692 6.04 -17.41 7.07
CA THR A 692 5.69 -15.99 7.33
C THR A 692 5.39 -15.73 8.83
N ILE A 693 6.06 -16.48 9.70
CA ILE A 693 5.96 -16.35 11.15
C ILE A 693 6.55 -15.02 11.58
N LEU A 694 5.91 -14.36 12.57
CA LEU A 694 6.27 -13.03 13.07
C LEU A 694 6.23 -11.91 12.03
N TYR A 695 5.42 -12.07 10.98
CA TYR A 695 5.32 -11.05 9.93
C TYR A 695 4.91 -9.70 10.49
N GLY A 696 5.82 -8.71 10.42
CA GLY A 696 5.56 -7.36 10.91
C GLY A 696 5.49 -7.22 12.42
N ALA A 697 5.98 -8.20 13.20
CA ALA A 697 5.94 -8.14 14.65
C ALA A 697 6.74 -6.94 15.20
N THR A 698 6.19 -6.21 16.17
CA THR A 698 6.78 -5.01 16.77
C THR A 698 7.32 -5.25 18.18
N GLY A 699 7.06 -6.43 18.77
CA GLY A 699 7.55 -6.79 20.10
C GLY A 699 7.15 -8.21 20.53
N GLY A 700 7.52 -8.57 21.76
CA GLY A 700 7.23 -9.87 22.38
C GLY A 700 8.21 -10.98 22.03
N GLU A 701 7.90 -12.21 22.49
CA GLU A 701 8.80 -13.36 22.38
C GLU A 701 8.15 -14.62 21.77
N LEU A 702 8.85 -15.32 20.88
CA LEU A 702 8.47 -16.61 20.30
C LEU A 702 9.54 -17.68 20.54
N TYR A 703 9.16 -18.84 21.06
CA TYR A 703 10.06 -19.98 21.24
C TYR A 703 9.45 -21.24 20.62
N ALA A 704 10.02 -21.76 19.53
CA ALA A 704 9.51 -22.94 18.85
C ALA A 704 10.56 -24.06 18.80
N ALA A 705 10.28 -25.20 19.43
CA ALA A 705 11.20 -26.34 19.51
C ALA A 705 11.11 -27.25 18.28
N GLY A 706 11.49 -26.71 17.12
CA GLY A 706 11.53 -27.40 15.84
C GLY A 706 11.85 -26.44 14.70
N ARG A 707 11.82 -26.95 13.46
CA ARG A 707 12.04 -26.15 12.24
C ARG A 707 10.80 -25.39 11.85
N VAL A 708 10.97 -24.22 11.26
CA VAL A 708 9.89 -23.41 10.70
C VAL A 708 10.08 -23.18 9.21
N GLY A 709 9.01 -22.78 8.54
CA GLY A 709 8.96 -22.58 7.09
C GLY A 709 9.75 -21.37 6.58
N GLU A 710 9.38 -20.94 5.37
CA GLU A 710 9.95 -19.81 4.66
C GLU A 710 9.56 -18.47 5.28
N ARG A 711 10.35 -17.43 5.01
CA ARG A 711 10.08 -16.04 5.42
C ARG A 711 9.87 -15.87 6.93
N PHE A 712 10.54 -16.71 7.71
CA PHE A 712 10.57 -16.57 9.16
C PHE A 712 11.08 -15.18 9.55
N ALA A 713 10.33 -14.49 10.42
CA ALA A 713 10.62 -13.14 10.89
C ALA A 713 10.70 -12.09 9.76
N VAL A 714 9.96 -12.31 8.66
CA VAL A 714 9.84 -11.30 7.60
C VAL A 714 9.27 -10.01 8.16
N ARG A 715 9.90 -8.87 7.86
CA ARG A 715 9.51 -7.56 8.41
C ARG A 715 9.46 -7.50 9.94
N ASN A 716 10.18 -8.37 10.67
CA ASN A 716 10.27 -8.26 12.12
C ASN A 716 10.89 -6.91 12.52
N SER A 717 10.19 -6.19 13.39
CA SER A 717 10.46 -4.82 13.82
C SER A 717 10.78 -4.74 15.31
N GLY A 718 10.73 -5.85 16.06
CA GLY A 718 11.00 -5.81 17.50
C GLY A 718 10.83 -7.10 18.29
N ALA A 719 10.29 -8.17 17.71
CA ALA A 719 10.13 -9.45 18.40
C ALA A 719 11.45 -10.18 18.60
N THR A 720 11.54 -10.93 19.70
CA THR A 720 12.62 -11.89 19.97
C THR A 720 12.15 -13.30 19.66
N ALA A 721 12.95 -14.09 18.95
CA ALA A 721 12.56 -15.45 18.59
C ALA A 721 13.70 -16.46 18.67
N VAL A 722 13.39 -17.68 19.09
CA VAL A 722 14.30 -18.83 19.06
C VAL A 722 13.60 -20.01 18.37
N VAL A 723 14.24 -20.53 17.32
CA VAL A 723 13.76 -21.67 16.52
C VAL A 723 14.91 -22.63 16.22
N GLU A 724 14.61 -23.86 15.79
CA GLU A 724 15.62 -24.91 15.61
C GLU A 724 15.96 -25.18 14.13
N GLY A 725 15.50 -24.31 13.24
CA GLY A 725 15.86 -24.25 11.83
C GLY A 725 14.84 -23.42 11.06
N VAL A 726 15.23 -22.85 9.91
CA VAL A 726 14.37 -21.98 9.09
C VAL A 726 14.46 -22.33 7.62
N GLY A 727 13.38 -22.07 6.87
CA GLY A 727 13.36 -22.15 5.40
C GLY A 727 14.08 -20.99 4.70
N ASP A 728 13.78 -20.78 3.42
CA ASP A 728 14.32 -19.68 2.62
C ASP A 728 13.82 -18.32 3.12
N HIS A 729 14.58 -17.25 2.85
CA HIS A 729 14.22 -15.87 3.15
C HIS A 729 14.05 -15.55 4.65
N GLY A 730 14.78 -16.25 5.53
CA GLY A 730 14.81 -15.93 6.96
C GLY A 730 15.27 -14.48 7.21
N CYS A 731 14.59 -13.77 8.11
CA CYS A 731 14.84 -12.36 8.47
C CYS A 731 14.73 -11.37 7.30
N GLU A 732 14.00 -11.70 6.23
CA GLU A 732 13.79 -10.81 5.09
C GLU A 732 13.13 -9.49 5.55
N TYR A 733 13.68 -8.34 5.15
CA TYR A 733 13.21 -7.00 5.54
C TYR A 733 13.14 -6.72 7.06
N MET A 734 13.87 -7.47 7.89
CA MET A 734 13.91 -7.23 9.34
C MET A 734 14.50 -5.84 9.65
N THR A 735 13.82 -5.07 10.49
CA THR A 735 14.22 -3.71 10.91
C THR A 735 14.50 -3.60 12.41
N GLY A 736 14.23 -4.66 13.18
CA GLY A 736 14.45 -4.70 14.62
C GLY A 736 14.17 -6.08 15.21
N GLY A 737 14.46 -6.24 16.51
CA GLY A 737 14.28 -7.52 17.21
C GLY A 737 15.52 -8.42 17.19
N VAL A 738 15.35 -9.65 17.68
CA VAL A 738 16.42 -10.67 17.77
C VAL A 738 15.93 -12.02 17.32
N VAL A 739 16.71 -12.68 16.48
CA VAL A 739 16.43 -14.04 16.03
C VAL A 739 17.56 -14.98 16.40
N VAL A 740 17.23 -16.16 16.90
CA VAL A 740 18.19 -17.25 17.14
C VAL A 740 17.73 -18.47 16.34
N VAL A 741 18.62 -19.03 15.55
CA VAL A 741 18.40 -20.26 14.78
C VAL A 741 19.37 -21.32 15.24
N LEU A 742 18.86 -22.38 15.88
CA LEU A 742 19.63 -23.48 16.50
C LEU A 742 19.82 -24.68 15.55
N GLY A 743 19.85 -24.41 14.24
CA GLY A 743 19.95 -25.43 13.19
C GLY A 743 20.03 -24.81 11.79
N PRO A 744 19.70 -25.58 10.73
CA PRO A 744 19.95 -25.16 9.35
C PRO A 744 19.05 -23.99 8.90
N THR A 745 19.55 -23.22 7.93
CA THR A 745 18.81 -22.14 7.25
C THR A 745 18.62 -22.42 5.77
N GLY A 746 17.58 -21.84 5.17
CA GLY A 746 17.46 -21.73 3.71
C GLY A 746 18.32 -20.62 3.10
N ARG A 747 18.06 -20.33 1.82
CA ARG A 747 18.75 -19.33 0.99
C ARG A 747 18.24 -17.91 1.25
N ASN A 748 19.00 -16.92 0.76
CA ASN A 748 18.67 -15.50 0.77
C ASN A 748 18.38 -14.94 2.19
N PHE A 749 19.03 -15.49 3.21
CA PHE A 749 18.85 -15.05 4.60
C PHE A 749 19.31 -13.59 4.77
N GLY A 750 18.51 -12.77 5.45
CA GLY A 750 18.82 -11.37 5.74
C GLY A 750 18.68 -10.43 4.54
N ALA A 751 18.02 -10.84 3.45
CA ALA A 751 17.76 -9.94 2.33
C ALA A 751 16.89 -8.75 2.77
N GLY A 752 17.31 -7.52 2.47
CA GLY A 752 16.60 -6.33 2.90
C GLY A 752 16.64 -6.07 4.42
N MET A 753 17.40 -6.84 5.20
CA MET A 753 17.51 -6.63 6.65
C MET A 753 18.33 -5.37 6.95
N THR A 754 17.67 -4.37 7.52
CA THR A 754 18.23 -3.04 7.81
C THR A 754 18.39 -2.77 9.31
N GLY A 755 17.83 -3.62 10.17
CA GLY A 755 17.92 -3.49 11.62
C GLY A 755 17.76 -4.83 12.35
N GLY A 756 18.13 -4.86 13.63
CA GLY A 756 18.09 -6.08 14.47
C GLY A 756 19.37 -6.92 14.42
N VAL A 757 19.33 -8.09 15.05
CA VAL A 757 20.45 -9.06 15.07
C VAL A 757 19.91 -10.48 14.97
N ALA A 758 20.61 -11.34 14.23
CA ALA A 758 20.34 -12.77 14.22
C ALA A 758 21.58 -13.59 14.61
N TYR A 759 21.39 -14.68 15.34
CA TYR A 759 22.42 -15.65 15.68
C TYR A 759 22.09 -16.97 15.01
N VAL A 760 23.00 -17.47 14.18
CA VAL A 760 22.79 -18.69 13.39
C VAL A 760 23.83 -19.72 13.76
N LEU A 761 23.37 -20.91 14.12
CA LEU A 761 24.24 -22.07 14.33
C LEU A 761 24.63 -22.68 12.97
N ASP A 762 25.90 -22.55 12.56
CA ASP A 762 26.40 -23.05 11.27
C ASP A 762 27.37 -24.23 11.45
N GLU A 763 26.84 -25.37 11.90
CA GLU A 763 27.65 -26.59 12.09
C GLU A 763 28.24 -27.13 10.78
N ALA A 764 27.55 -26.92 9.66
CA ALA A 764 27.97 -27.40 8.36
C ALA A 764 28.98 -26.46 7.65
N GLY A 765 29.19 -25.25 8.17
CA GLY A 765 30.03 -24.23 7.53
C GLY A 765 29.49 -23.76 6.17
N THR A 766 28.18 -23.84 5.95
CA THR A 766 27.55 -23.54 4.63
C THR A 766 26.80 -22.22 4.62
N PHE A 767 26.63 -21.56 5.76
CA PHE A 767 25.78 -20.37 5.87
C PHE A 767 26.30 -19.18 5.06
N ALA A 768 27.63 -19.06 4.91
CA ALA A 768 28.26 -18.03 4.08
C ALA A 768 27.82 -18.03 2.60
N GLN A 769 27.30 -19.16 2.09
CA GLN A 769 26.78 -19.27 0.72
C GLN A 769 25.27 -19.03 0.63
N ARG A 770 24.58 -18.92 1.77
CA ARG A 770 23.12 -18.87 1.85
C ARG A 770 22.58 -17.51 2.28
N TYR A 771 23.40 -16.65 2.89
CA TYR A 771 22.98 -15.30 3.26
C TYR A 771 23.05 -14.32 2.08
N ASN A 772 22.31 -13.22 2.18
CA ASN A 772 22.37 -12.12 1.22
C ASN A 772 23.36 -11.03 1.72
N PRO A 773 24.50 -10.81 1.05
CA PRO A 773 25.54 -9.90 1.54
C PRO A 773 25.27 -8.41 1.28
N GLN A 774 24.14 -8.07 0.64
CA GLN A 774 23.85 -6.71 0.18
C GLN A 774 23.83 -5.70 1.34
N LEU A 775 23.08 -6.01 2.41
CA LEU A 775 22.88 -5.10 3.54
C LEU A 775 23.39 -5.64 4.87
N VAL A 776 23.62 -6.95 4.96
CA VAL A 776 24.12 -7.60 6.17
C VAL A 776 25.53 -8.14 6.00
N GLU A 777 26.17 -8.39 7.13
CA GLU A 777 27.49 -8.99 7.23
C GLU A 777 27.48 -10.12 8.27
N LEU A 778 28.43 -11.05 8.13
CA LEU A 778 28.65 -12.13 9.07
C LEU A 778 29.82 -11.79 9.99
N ARG A 779 29.66 -12.00 11.29
CA ARG A 779 30.72 -11.82 12.28
C ARG A 779 30.81 -13.02 13.21
N PRO A 780 32.01 -13.35 13.73
CA PRO A 780 32.14 -14.25 14.86
C PRO A 780 31.34 -13.75 16.08
N LEU A 781 30.92 -14.68 16.93
CA LEU A 781 30.22 -14.36 18.17
C LEU A 781 31.13 -13.53 19.12
N SER A 782 30.67 -12.34 19.50
CA SER A 782 31.37 -11.49 20.47
C SER A 782 31.06 -11.91 21.91
N GLU A 783 31.87 -11.54 22.90
CA GLU A 783 31.60 -11.86 24.32
C GLU A 783 30.25 -11.31 24.82
N ARG A 784 29.88 -10.09 24.37
CA ARG A 784 28.59 -9.47 24.71
C ARG A 784 27.42 -10.27 24.13
N ASP A 785 27.56 -10.68 22.89
CA ASP A 785 26.54 -11.45 22.18
C ASP A 785 26.45 -12.88 22.73
N GLU A 786 27.58 -13.45 23.14
CA GLU A 786 27.68 -14.79 23.74
C GLU A 786 26.79 -14.91 24.98
N LYS A 787 26.88 -13.95 25.91
CA LYS A 787 26.04 -13.94 27.11
C LYS A 787 24.55 -13.88 26.73
N ARG A 788 24.19 -12.96 25.83
CA ARG A 788 22.81 -12.78 25.39
C ARG A 788 22.25 -14.03 24.72
N LEU A 789 23.00 -14.62 23.80
CA LEU A 789 22.64 -15.84 23.10
C LEU A 789 22.43 -17.00 24.08
N ARG A 790 23.36 -17.19 25.02
CA ARG A 790 23.26 -18.24 26.04
C ARG A 790 22.00 -18.08 26.90
N ASP A 791 21.65 -16.86 27.29
CA ASP A 791 20.44 -16.60 28.08
C ASP A 791 19.16 -16.84 27.26
N LEU A 792 19.14 -16.49 25.98
CA LEU A 792 18.01 -16.80 25.08
C LEU A 792 17.83 -18.32 24.90
N ILE A 793 18.92 -19.08 24.76
CA ILE A 793 18.85 -20.55 24.65
C ILE A 793 18.39 -21.17 25.98
N ARG A 794 18.86 -20.66 27.14
CA ARG A 794 18.35 -21.09 28.46
C ARG A 794 16.85 -20.84 28.59
N ARG A 795 16.38 -19.69 28.12
CA ARG A 795 14.95 -19.35 28.12
C ARG A 795 14.16 -20.27 27.18
N HIS A 796 14.69 -20.55 25.99
CA HIS A 796 14.14 -21.54 25.06
C HIS A 796 13.97 -22.91 25.71
N VAL A 797 15.02 -23.44 26.36
CA VAL A 797 14.97 -24.73 27.06
C VAL A 797 13.99 -24.71 28.23
N ALA A 798 13.97 -23.62 29.02
CA ALA A 798 13.08 -23.51 30.16
C ALA A 798 11.60 -23.58 29.74
N LEU A 799 11.26 -22.90 28.65
CA LEU A 799 9.90 -22.76 28.12
C LEU A 799 9.44 -23.95 27.27
N THR A 800 10.32 -24.54 26.46
CA THR A 800 9.95 -25.57 25.47
C THR A 800 10.42 -26.97 25.82
N LYS A 801 11.31 -27.11 26.81
CA LYS A 801 12.04 -28.35 27.13
C LYS A 801 12.84 -28.91 25.96
N SER A 802 13.27 -28.03 25.04
CA SER A 802 14.07 -28.39 23.85
C SER A 802 15.28 -29.28 24.20
N PRO A 803 15.35 -30.50 23.62
CA PRO A 803 16.55 -31.33 23.69
C PRO A 803 17.75 -30.65 23.00
N ARG A 804 17.51 -29.99 21.86
CA ARG A 804 18.54 -29.32 21.07
C ARG A 804 19.19 -28.17 21.83
N GLY A 805 18.39 -27.30 22.42
CA GLY A 805 18.89 -26.21 23.27
C GLY A 805 19.66 -26.73 24.49
N SER A 806 19.20 -27.84 25.09
CA SER A 806 19.87 -28.46 26.23
C SER A 806 21.25 -29.01 25.85
N GLU A 807 21.35 -29.67 24.69
CA GLU A 807 22.62 -30.16 24.13
C GLU A 807 23.60 -29.01 23.89
N ILE A 808 23.13 -27.92 23.26
CA ILE A 808 23.95 -26.74 22.95
C ILE A 808 24.51 -26.11 24.23
N LEU A 809 23.69 -25.98 25.27
CA LEU A 809 24.11 -25.44 26.57
C LEU A 809 25.10 -26.35 27.30
N ALA A 810 24.94 -27.68 27.20
CA ALA A 810 25.84 -28.64 27.81
C ALA A 810 27.22 -28.66 27.15
N ARG A 811 27.28 -28.41 25.83
CA ARG A 811 28.52 -28.39 25.03
C ARG A 811 28.87 -26.98 24.55
N TRP A 812 28.65 -25.98 25.39
CA TRP A 812 28.73 -24.56 25.01
C TRP A 812 30.07 -24.17 24.40
N ASP A 813 31.19 -24.65 24.95
CA ASP A 813 32.53 -24.31 24.48
C ASP A 813 32.79 -24.73 23.03
N TYR A 814 32.14 -25.80 22.57
CA TYR A 814 32.14 -26.19 21.16
C TYR A 814 31.19 -25.29 20.36
N TYR A 815 29.92 -25.24 20.75
CA TYR A 815 28.89 -24.58 19.95
C TYR A 815 29.11 -23.08 19.77
N ARG A 816 29.66 -22.37 20.76
CA ARG A 816 30.00 -20.94 20.66
C ARG A 816 30.93 -20.62 19.48
N THR A 817 31.76 -21.58 19.05
CA THR A 817 32.74 -21.38 17.97
C THR A 817 32.13 -21.48 16.58
N VAL A 818 30.96 -22.10 16.46
CA VAL A 818 30.24 -22.32 15.19
C VAL A 818 28.97 -21.47 15.08
N PHE A 819 28.75 -20.55 16.02
CA PHE A 819 27.73 -19.52 15.89
C PHE A 819 28.25 -18.33 15.08
N LEU A 820 27.41 -17.84 14.18
CA LEU A 820 27.63 -16.62 13.42
C LEU A 820 26.60 -15.57 13.83
N THR A 821 27.08 -14.34 14.02
CA THR A 821 26.24 -13.16 14.18
C THR A 821 25.97 -12.54 12.82
N VAL A 822 24.69 -12.38 12.48
CA VAL A 822 24.22 -11.65 11.30
C VAL A 822 23.68 -10.31 11.74
N ARG A 823 24.21 -9.24 11.15
CA ARG A 823 23.80 -7.88 11.48
C ARG A 823 23.82 -6.98 10.25
N PRO A 824 23.01 -5.91 10.22
CA PRO A 824 23.11 -4.90 9.18
C PRO A 824 24.49 -4.24 9.22
N ARG A 825 25.00 -3.86 8.04
CA ARG A 825 26.24 -3.09 7.91
C ARG A 825 26.07 -1.71 8.54
N ASP A 826 27.15 -1.12 9.06
CA ASP A 826 27.09 0.23 9.66
C ASP A 826 26.68 1.31 8.62
N ALA A 827 26.91 1.05 7.32
CA ALA A 827 26.63 1.95 6.21
C ALA A 827 25.27 1.72 5.49
N VAL A 828 24.30 1.02 6.10
CA VAL A 828 23.01 0.68 5.44
C VAL A 828 22.30 1.91 4.85
N ALA A 829 22.23 3.03 5.57
CA ALA A 829 21.60 4.25 5.07
C ALA A 829 22.28 4.79 3.80
N GLN A 830 23.61 4.70 3.72
CA GLN A 830 24.38 5.13 2.55
C GLN A 830 24.16 4.19 1.36
N ILE A 831 24.17 2.86 1.61
CA ILE A 831 23.94 1.84 0.58
C ILE A 831 22.55 1.99 -0.01
N GLU A 832 21.52 2.16 0.82
CA GLU A 832 20.15 2.35 0.38
C GLU A 832 19.98 3.70 -0.33
N ALA A 833 20.58 4.79 0.16
CA ALA A 833 20.53 6.08 -0.53
C ALA A 833 21.12 6.02 -1.94
N ALA A 834 22.23 5.29 -2.14
CA ALA A 834 22.82 5.04 -3.45
C ALA A 834 21.94 4.14 -4.34
N ALA A 835 21.09 3.29 -3.75
CA ALA A 835 20.10 2.51 -4.47
C ALA A 835 18.83 3.32 -4.81
N GLU A 836 18.45 4.27 -3.95
CA GLU A 836 17.34 5.22 -4.17
C GLU A 836 17.67 6.25 -5.26
N GLY A 837 18.94 6.64 -5.38
CA GLY A 837 19.45 7.55 -6.40
C GLY A 837 20.81 7.10 -6.93
N THR A 838 20.90 6.84 -8.23
CA THR A 838 22.16 7.04 -8.95
C THR A 838 22.56 8.51 -8.73
N GLU A 839 23.47 8.75 -7.79
CA GLU A 839 23.83 10.05 -7.19
C GLU A 839 23.60 11.30 -8.05
N GLU A 840 23.03 12.35 -7.44
CA GLU A 840 23.60 13.68 -7.68
C GLU A 840 25.01 13.69 -7.06
N PRO A 841 26.03 14.14 -7.80
CA PRO A 841 27.40 13.99 -7.36
C PRO A 841 27.71 14.87 -6.15
N THR A 842 27.79 14.27 -4.96
CA THR A 842 28.42 14.92 -3.81
C THR A 842 29.93 14.95 -4.03
N ALA A 843 30.43 16.15 -4.30
CA ALA A 843 31.84 16.49 -4.24
C ALA A 843 32.43 16.04 -2.88
N ALA A 844 33.65 15.51 -2.95
CA ALA A 844 34.48 15.12 -1.83
C ALA A 844 34.40 16.10 -0.65
N ARG A 845 34.17 15.56 0.56
CA ARG A 845 34.65 16.16 1.80
C ARG A 845 35.43 15.09 2.57
N ALA A 846 36.71 15.00 2.22
CA ALA A 846 37.72 14.57 3.17
C ALA A 846 38.13 15.80 3.98
N ALA A 847 37.97 15.70 5.30
CA ALA A 847 38.86 16.27 6.31
C ALA A 847 38.85 15.29 7.48
#